data_AF-A0A0G0LUS5-F1
#
_entry.id   AF-A0A0G0LUS5-F1
#
_cell.length_a   1.000
_cell.length_b   1.000
_cell.length_c   1.000
_cell.angle_alpha   90.00
_cell.angle_beta   90.00
_cell.angle_gamma   90.00
#
_symmetry.space_group_name_H-M   'P 1'
#
loop_
_entity.id
_entity.type
_entity.pdbx_description
1 polymer ?
#
loop_
_entity_poly.entity_id
_entity_poly.type
_entity_poly.pdbx_seq_one_letter_code
_entity_poly.pdbx_strand_id
1 'polypeptide(L)'
;MGKIIGITDDSRKVKPGMVFVAIKGLTTDGHDHIEEALKKGATQIFGENPSTRFARLSTRYVQVPDSREKLGELASEFYGNPSKKLKVIGVTGTKGKTTTVHLIYHMLTCLGKKVGMISSNMAKIEDRELDTGFHVTSPDVISLHKYLKEMVGAWCEYAVIEVSSHGIDQKRIAGVDFEIGVLTNIAPEHLDYHKTFREYRRVKMSFINSAKSKVIAPIETTTNTLPGKFNNLNVDAAIETVTKLGFDGKKALETLESFELPKGRLEEIKNDLDFRIVIDFAHTPDSLEAVLTYLRSVCKNKGRLISVFGCAGERDTKKRFKMGKISAKLADFSIFTAEDSRSEDVNDILLKMVRGAKSVGAIDRKNFVRIPLRGEAIAYALSFAKKGDMVGFFGKGHETSMAYKGFEHSWSDRVEIENYLNGTNDVSAVILAAGKGTRMRSQYPKVIHEICGRPMVSYTLENLRKAGVRDITVVVSFRKNLVINRIKGAVKIAYQKNPKGGTADAAKTGFKIVSEVSKTLLIINGDDSAFYTPETIKKILEIHTERKRKLTFVSLMKENPTGLGRVIRRPDGLIAKIVEEKDATDEERKINEVNDGLYVFDKKWFSHNIEKVNKSAHGEYYLVDLIKLAIDQGDRMATYTLPNDDEWQGINTPEQLAEANRKMIAKLNNNQ
;
A
#
# COMPACT_ATOMS: atom_id res chain seq x y z
N MET A 1 47.80 3.58 7.98
CA MET A 1 46.48 2.95 7.71
C MET A 1 46.14 3.18 6.25
N GLY A 2 45.62 2.16 5.55
CA GLY A 2 45.14 2.33 4.17
C GLY A 2 43.92 3.26 4.09
N LYS A 3 43.61 3.77 2.90
CA LYS A 3 42.46 4.64 2.65
C LYS A 3 41.16 3.91 3.06
N ILE A 4 40.37 4.51 3.96
CA ILE A 4 39.03 4.03 4.29
C ILE A 4 38.12 4.29 3.09
N ILE A 5 37.45 3.25 2.59
CA ILE A 5 36.59 3.35 1.39
C ILE A 5 35.10 3.37 1.71
N GLY A 6 34.71 3.13 2.96
CA GLY A 6 33.31 3.11 3.38
C GLY A 6 33.13 2.82 4.88
N ILE A 7 31.92 3.05 5.36
CA ILE A 7 31.48 2.77 6.73
C ILE A 7 30.15 2.02 6.65
N THR A 8 29.93 1.01 7.50
CA THR A 8 28.64 0.30 7.60
C THR A 8 28.40 -0.24 9.01
N ASP A 9 27.13 -0.37 9.38
CA ASP A 9 26.65 -1.11 10.56
C ASP A 9 26.05 -2.48 10.21
N ASP A 10 26.15 -2.90 8.94
CA ASP A 10 25.66 -4.18 8.44
C ASP A 10 26.84 -5.08 8.03
N SER A 11 27.12 -6.12 8.83
CA SER A 11 28.21 -7.07 8.56
C SER A 11 28.11 -7.70 7.18
N ARG A 12 26.89 -7.83 6.64
CA ARG A 12 26.65 -8.42 5.32
C ARG A 12 27.24 -7.57 4.21
N LYS A 13 27.28 -6.25 4.38
CA LYS A 13 27.72 -5.25 3.41
C LYS A 13 29.22 -4.91 3.48
N VAL A 14 29.94 -5.43 4.48
CA VAL A 14 31.37 -5.16 4.66
C VAL A 14 32.19 -5.63 3.46
N LYS A 15 33.11 -4.78 3.03
CA LYS A 15 34.13 -5.05 2.00
C LYS A 15 35.53 -4.67 2.54
N PRO A 16 36.62 -5.21 1.96
CA PRO A 16 37.98 -4.83 2.31
C PRO A 16 38.17 -3.31 2.24
N GLY A 17 38.71 -2.70 3.30
CA GLY A 17 38.91 -1.25 3.37
C GLY A 17 37.79 -0.46 4.07
N MET A 18 36.70 -1.12 4.48
CA MET A 18 35.59 -0.46 5.19
C MET A 18 35.77 -0.50 6.72
N VAL A 19 35.14 0.46 7.40
CA VAL A 19 34.92 0.45 8.85
C VAL A 19 33.57 -0.21 9.15
N PHE A 20 33.53 -1.06 10.18
CA PHE A 20 32.31 -1.66 10.69
C PHE A 20 31.99 -1.10 12.09
N VAL A 21 30.74 -0.71 12.33
CA VAL A 21 30.29 -0.28 13.66
C VAL A 21 29.24 -1.26 14.17
N ALA A 22 29.60 -2.02 15.21
CA ALA A 22 28.74 -3.00 15.83
C ALA A 22 27.68 -2.30 16.68
N ILE A 23 26.45 -2.27 16.17
CA ILE A 23 25.33 -1.61 16.82
C ILE A 23 24.38 -2.64 17.42
N LYS A 24 23.93 -2.41 18.65
CA LYS A 24 22.83 -3.19 19.23
C LYS A 24 21.49 -2.77 18.61
N GLY A 25 20.94 -3.63 17.74
CA GLY A 25 19.64 -3.44 17.09
C GLY A 25 18.46 -3.82 17.98
N LEU A 26 17.24 -3.72 17.44
CA LEU A 26 16.02 -4.13 18.13
C LEU A 26 15.81 -5.65 18.09
N THR A 27 16.31 -6.32 17.04
CA THR A 27 16.12 -7.75 16.78
C THR A 27 17.43 -8.54 16.81
N THR A 28 18.55 -7.91 16.45
CA THR A 28 19.88 -8.52 16.35
C THR A 28 20.91 -7.62 17.00
N ASP A 29 21.92 -8.21 17.64
CA ASP A 29 23.06 -7.46 18.18
C ASP A 29 24.21 -7.51 17.17
N GLY A 30 24.62 -6.35 16.64
CA GLY A 30 25.72 -6.24 15.68
C GLY A 30 27.05 -6.75 16.22
N HIS A 31 27.21 -6.84 17.55
CA HIS A 31 28.42 -7.39 18.17
C HIS A 31 28.61 -8.88 17.89
N ASP A 32 27.51 -9.63 17.67
CA ASP A 32 27.58 -11.05 17.32
C ASP A 32 28.17 -11.28 15.93
N HIS A 33 28.21 -10.24 15.08
CA HIS A 33 28.65 -10.30 13.70
C HIS A 33 30.06 -9.71 13.46
N ILE A 34 30.80 -9.37 14.53
CA ILE A 34 32.15 -8.80 14.44
C ILE A 34 33.13 -9.75 13.71
N GLU A 35 33.10 -11.05 14.00
CA GLU A 35 33.97 -12.03 13.34
C GLU A 35 33.68 -12.15 11.83
N GLU A 36 32.41 -12.04 11.43
CA GLU A 36 32.01 -12.01 10.03
C GLU A 36 32.58 -10.77 9.32
N ALA A 37 32.44 -9.60 9.94
CA ALA A 37 32.97 -8.35 9.40
C ALA A 37 34.50 -8.40 9.23
N LEU A 38 35.23 -9.00 10.19
CA LEU A 38 36.68 -9.20 10.08
C LEU A 38 37.05 -10.12 8.91
N LYS A 39 36.35 -11.25 8.76
CA LYS A 39 36.55 -12.18 7.64
C LYS A 39 36.32 -11.52 6.28
N LYS A 40 35.38 -10.57 6.21
CA LYS A 40 35.10 -9.76 5.01
C LYS A 40 36.07 -8.59 4.80
N GLY A 41 37.05 -8.40 5.69
CA GLY A 41 38.13 -7.44 5.51
C GLY A 41 37.89 -6.06 6.12
N ALA A 42 37.03 -5.94 7.14
CA ALA A 42 36.91 -4.69 7.89
C ALA A 42 38.29 -4.21 8.39
N THR A 43 38.62 -2.95 8.10
CA THR A 43 39.88 -2.31 8.50
C THR A 43 39.90 -1.99 9.98
N GLN A 44 38.76 -1.50 10.48
CA GLN A 44 38.56 -1.08 11.86
C GLN A 44 37.12 -1.43 12.27
N ILE A 45 36.95 -1.81 13.53
CA ILE A 45 35.67 -2.13 14.16
C ILE A 45 35.48 -1.26 15.39
N PHE A 46 34.27 -0.75 15.57
CA PHE A 46 33.85 -0.02 16.76
C PHE A 46 32.70 -0.77 17.44
N GLY A 47 32.67 -0.81 18.78
CA GLY A 47 31.59 -1.43 19.54
C GLY A 47 31.64 -1.09 21.03
N GLU A 48 30.57 -1.40 21.75
CA GLU A 48 30.40 -1.11 23.18
C GLU A 48 31.02 -2.15 24.10
N ASN A 49 31.06 -3.41 23.66
CA ASN A 49 31.41 -4.53 24.54
C ASN A 49 32.93 -4.62 24.81
N PRO A 50 33.38 -4.67 26.08
CA PRO A 50 34.79 -4.83 26.44
C PRO A 50 35.31 -6.28 26.35
N SER A 51 34.56 -7.20 25.71
CA SER A 51 34.75 -8.65 25.95
C SER A 51 36.18 -9.14 25.66
N THR A 52 36.67 -10.05 26.50
CA THR A 52 37.97 -10.73 26.36
C THR A 52 38.11 -11.48 25.03
N ARG A 53 37.00 -11.85 24.39
CA ARG A 53 36.96 -12.44 23.03
C ARG A 53 37.60 -11.52 21.99
N PHE A 54 37.43 -10.19 22.15
CA PHE A 54 37.98 -9.19 21.23
C PHE A 54 39.33 -8.62 21.69
N ALA A 55 39.82 -8.99 22.88
CA ALA A 55 41.14 -8.56 23.35
C ALA A 55 42.28 -9.02 22.44
N ARG A 56 42.12 -10.16 21.74
CA ARG A 56 43.05 -10.64 20.69
C ARG A 56 43.00 -9.82 19.40
N LEU A 57 41.98 -8.98 19.24
CA LEU A 57 41.70 -8.15 18.07
C LEU A 57 41.97 -6.66 18.35
N SER A 58 42.67 -6.33 19.45
CA SER A 58 42.82 -4.98 20.01
C SER A 58 43.33 -3.92 19.03
N THR A 59 44.11 -4.30 18.02
CA THR A 59 44.60 -3.35 17.00
C THR A 59 43.53 -2.95 15.98
N ARG A 60 42.44 -3.71 15.85
CA ARG A 60 41.32 -3.46 14.91
C ARG A 60 39.98 -3.25 15.60
N TYR A 61 39.91 -3.34 16.92
CA TYR A 61 38.70 -3.09 17.69
C TYR A 61 38.89 -1.88 18.60
N VAL A 62 38.02 -0.88 18.47
CA VAL A 62 37.98 0.30 19.33
C VAL A 62 36.69 0.25 20.14
N GLN A 63 36.84 0.13 21.45
CA GLN A 63 35.70 0.21 22.35
C GLN A 63 35.20 1.67 22.44
N VAL A 64 33.89 1.85 22.35
CA VAL A 64 33.22 3.15 22.46
C VAL A 64 32.07 3.08 23.45
N PRO A 65 31.73 4.20 24.12
CA PRO A 65 30.63 4.20 25.08
C PRO A 65 29.25 4.09 24.43
N ASP A 66 29.10 4.53 23.18
CA ASP A 66 27.87 4.44 22.40
C ASP A 66 28.18 4.27 20.90
N SER A 67 27.82 3.11 20.35
CA SER A 67 28.14 2.77 18.97
C SER A 67 27.29 3.54 17.96
N ARG A 68 26.07 3.95 18.34
CA ARG A 68 25.18 4.72 17.45
C ARG A 68 25.66 6.15 17.28
N GLU A 69 26.08 6.76 18.39
CA GLU A 69 26.71 8.07 18.38
C GLU A 69 28.01 8.04 17.58
N LYS A 70 28.85 7.03 17.84
CA LYS A 70 30.11 6.86 17.10
C LYS A 70 29.90 6.67 15.61
N LEU A 71 28.88 5.91 15.20
CA LEU A 71 28.55 5.75 13.79
C LEU A 71 28.23 7.09 13.13
N GLY A 72 27.48 7.96 13.80
CA GLY A 72 27.17 9.30 13.28
C GLY A 72 28.39 10.20 13.16
N GLU A 73 29.29 10.20 14.15
CA GLU A 73 30.56 10.93 14.08
C GLU A 73 31.42 10.47 12.90
N LEU A 74 31.62 9.14 12.78
CA LEU A 74 32.44 8.55 11.72
C LEU A 74 31.82 8.79 10.35
N ALA A 75 30.49 8.68 10.22
CA ALA A 75 29.79 8.98 8.98
C ALA A 75 29.96 10.46 8.59
N SER A 76 29.81 11.39 9.54
CA SER A 76 30.04 12.81 9.30
C SER A 76 31.45 13.08 8.80
N GLU A 77 32.47 12.50 9.46
CA GLU A 77 33.87 12.66 9.09
C GLU A 77 34.19 12.06 7.71
N PHE A 78 33.74 10.83 7.45
CA PHE A 78 33.94 10.14 6.18
C PHE A 78 33.35 10.89 4.99
N TYR A 79 32.18 11.49 5.18
CA TYR A 79 31.55 12.33 4.16
C TYR A 79 32.05 13.78 4.16
N GLY A 80 33.10 14.10 4.93
CA GLY A 80 33.79 15.39 4.90
C GLY A 80 33.06 16.51 5.63
N ASN A 81 32.42 16.18 6.75
CA ASN A 81 31.65 17.04 7.65
C ASN A 81 30.61 17.90 6.90
N PRO A 82 29.66 17.29 6.18
CA PRO A 82 28.78 18.04 5.27
C PRO A 82 27.88 19.04 6.00
N SER A 83 27.42 18.75 7.22
CA SER A 83 26.59 19.68 8.00
C SER A 83 27.30 20.99 8.37
N LYS A 84 28.64 21.00 8.45
CA LYS A 84 29.41 22.24 8.72
C LYS A 84 29.41 23.20 7.52
N LYS A 85 29.04 22.71 6.34
CA LYS A 85 29.01 23.44 5.07
C LYS A 85 27.59 23.83 4.65
N LEU A 86 26.58 23.45 5.43
CA LEU A 86 25.17 23.68 5.18
C LEU A 86 24.53 24.35 6.39
N LYS A 87 23.55 25.22 6.17
CA LYS A 87 22.63 25.62 7.25
C LYS A 87 21.56 24.54 7.36
N VAL A 88 21.72 23.62 8.31
CA VAL A 88 20.79 22.50 8.49
C VAL A 88 19.63 22.90 9.41
N ILE A 89 18.40 22.79 8.90
CA ILE A 89 17.15 23.00 9.62
C ILE A 89 16.52 21.63 9.87
N GLY A 90 16.31 21.27 11.13
CA GLY A 90 15.63 20.04 11.50
C GLY A 90 14.24 20.33 12.05
N VAL A 91 13.22 19.65 11.53
CA VAL A 91 11.82 19.82 11.96
C VAL A 91 11.33 18.58 12.69
N THR A 92 10.92 18.72 13.94
CA THR A 92 10.28 17.64 14.71
C THR A 92 8.89 18.03 15.19
N GLY A 93 8.12 17.01 15.53
CA GLY A 93 6.83 17.12 16.19
C GLY A 93 6.01 15.85 16.05
N THR A 94 4.83 15.83 16.67
CA THR A 94 3.84 14.77 16.47
C THR A 94 3.26 14.92 15.04
N LYS A 95 2.72 16.09 14.70
CA LYS A 95 2.05 16.37 13.40
C LYS A 95 2.69 17.55 12.67
N GLY A 96 2.47 17.66 11.36
CA GLY A 96 2.86 18.84 10.57
C GLY A 96 4.33 18.89 10.12
N LYS A 97 5.17 17.94 10.55
CA LYS A 97 6.59 17.87 10.19
C LYS A 97 6.84 17.97 8.68
N THR A 98 6.27 17.05 7.90
CA THR A 98 6.36 17.02 6.44
C THR A 98 5.90 18.34 5.82
N THR A 99 4.75 18.88 6.24
CA THR A 99 4.23 20.15 5.72
C THR A 99 5.18 21.32 6.01
N THR A 100 5.68 21.43 7.24
CA THR A 100 6.64 22.48 7.64
C THR A 100 7.97 22.36 6.89
N VAL A 101 8.48 21.14 6.68
CA VAL A 101 9.69 20.89 5.87
C VAL A 101 9.50 21.41 4.44
N HIS A 102 8.37 21.08 3.81
CA HIS A 102 8.06 21.54 2.45
C HIS A 102 7.84 23.06 2.40
N LEU A 103 7.21 23.66 3.42
CA LEU A 103 7.03 25.11 3.50
C LEU A 103 8.38 25.85 3.58
N ILE A 104 9.28 25.43 4.46
CA ILE A 104 10.61 26.03 4.59
C ILE A 104 11.41 25.85 3.30
N TYR A 105 11.37 24.65 2.72
CA TYR A 105 12.01 24.36 1.43
C TYR A 105 11.50 25.29 0.32
N HIS A 106 10.17 25.41 0.18
CA HIS A 106 9.53 26.25 -0.84
C HIS A 106 9.89 27.72 -0.66
N MET A 107 9.72 28.26 0.55
CA MET A 107 10.04 29.67 0.84
C MET A 107 11.49 29.99 0.51
N LEU A 108 12.44 29.18 0.99
CA LEU A 108 13.87 29.42 0.71
C LEU A 108 14.20 29.32 -0.79
N THR A 109 13.60 28.35 -1.49
CA THR A 109 13.79 28.18 -2.94
C THR A 109 13.26 29.38 -3.71
N CYS A 110 12.04 29.83 -3.42
CA CYS A 110 11.44 31.02 -4.02
C CYS A 110 12.19 32.32 -3.68
N LEU A 111 12.88 32.36 -2.54
CA LEU A 111 13.79 33.45 -2.15
C LEU A 111 15.19 33.32 -2.79
N GLY A 112 15.34 32.45 -3.80
CA GLY A 112 16.54 32.35 -4.64
C GLY A 112 17.67 31.52 -4.04
N LYS A 113 17.37 30.68 -3.03
CA LYS A 113 18.38 29.83 -2.37
C LYS A 113 18.42 28.43 -2.95
N LYS A 114 19.62 27.84 -2.96
CA LYS A 114 19.78 26.41 -3.24
C LYS A 114 19.54 25.61 -1.97
N VAL A 115 18.52 24.75 -1.98
CA VAL A 115 18.05 24.02 -0.80
C VAL A 115 17.95 22.54 -1.14
N GLY A 116 18.45 21.70 -0.23
CA GLY A 116 18.13 20.27 -0.22
C GLY A 116 17.05 19.96 0.81
N MET A 117 16.21 18.96 0.54
CA MET A 117 15.15 18.53 1.45
C MET A 117 15.24 17.03 1.72
N ILE A 118 15.01 16.62 2.95
CA ILE A 118 14.79 15.21 3.33
C ILE A 118 13.46 15.16 4.07
N SER A 119 12.48 14.50 3.46
CA SER A 119 11.10 14.42 3.91
C SER A 119 10.64 12.96 3.96
N SER A 120 9.42 12.72 4.44
CA SER A 120 8.84 11.37 4.46
C SER A 120 8.86 10.73 3.06
N ASN A 121 9.63 9.65 2.91
CA ASN A 121 9.81 8.83 1.70
C ASN A 121 10.54 9.49 0.52
N MET A 122 11.18 10.66 0.69
CA MET A 122 12.08 11.19 -0.35
C MET A 122 13.17 12.13 0.18
N ALA A 123 14.27 12.21 -0.55
CA ALA A 123 15.23 13.31 -0.51
C ALA A 123 15.21 14.04 -1.86
N LYS A 124 15.10 15.36 -1.82
CA LYS A 124 15.12 16.23 -3.01
C LYS A 124 16.40 17.06 -3.01
N ILE A 125 17.18 16.92 -4.08
CA ILE A 125 18.45 17.63 -4.27
C ILE A 125 18.46 18.17 -5.70
N GLU A 126 18.25 19.48 -5.84
CA GLU A 126 17.93 20.12 -7.13
C GLU A 126 16.74 19.43 -7.80
N ASP A 127 16.88 18.97 -9.04
CA ASP A 127 15.83 18.29 -9.81
C ASP A 127 15.77 16.77 -9.53
N ARG A 128 16.65 16.24 -8.68
CA ARG A 128 16.69 14.81 -8.36
C ARG A 128 15.83 14.50 -7.14
N GLU A 129 14.92 13.55 -7.30
CA GLU A 129 14.18 12.91 -6.20
C GLU A 129 14.76 11.52 -5.95
N LEU A 130 15.21 11.27 -4.72
CA LEU A 130 15.83 10.03 -4.27
C LEU A 130 14.93 9.38 -3.22
N ASP A 131 14.69 8.08 -3.32
CA ASP A 131 13.95 7.35 -2.30
C ASP A 131 14.78 7.24 -1.01
N THR A 132 14.14 7.45 0.14
CA THR A 132 14.72 7.32 1.49
C THR A 132 14.34 6.02 2.19
N GLY A 133 13.56 5.16 1.51
CA GLY A 133 13.13 3.84 1.95
C GLY A 133 11.68 3.78 2.44
N PHE A 134 11.09 2.59 2.39
CA PHE A 134 9.71 2.36 2.83
C PHE A 134 9.51 2.63 4.33
N HIS A 135 8.43 3.35 4.67
CA HIS A 135 7.94 3.54 6.05
C HIS A 135 8.94 4.19 7.02
N VAL A 136 9.94 4.92 6.51
CA VAL A 136 10.95 5.57 7.34
C VAL A 136 10.94 7.08 7.14
N THR A 137 10.48 7.80 8.17
CA THR A 137 10.43 9.28 8.18
C THR A 137 11.80 9.95 8.29
N SER A 138 12.79 9.26 8.86
CA SER A 138 14.17 9.76 8.99
C SER A 138 15.15 8.67 8.57
N PRO A 139 15.98 8.89 7.53
CA PRO A 139 16.87 7.87 6.99
C PRO A 139 17.84 7.33 8.05
N ASP A 140 18.48 6.20 7.76
CA ASP A 140 19.59 5.75 8.60
C ASP A 140 20.73 6.78 8.59
N VAL A 141 21.58 6.72 9.63
CA VAL A 141 22.60 7.75 9.87
C VAL A 141 23.63 7.86 8.74
N ILE A 142 23.97 6.75 8.07
CA ILE A 142 24.96 6.75 6.99
C ILE A 142 24.35 7.42 5.76
N SER A 143 23.12 7.02 5.41
CA SER A 143 22.38 7.61 4.29
C SER A 143 22.13 9.11 4.50
N LEU A 144 21.80 9.53 5.73
CA LEU A 144 21.64 10.95 6.08
C LEU A 144 22.88 11.76 5.71
N HIS A 145 24.06 11.34 6.18
CA HIS A 145 25.33 12.04 5.89
C HIS A 145 25.70 11.98 4.40
N LYS A 146 25.39 10.87 3.71
CA LYS A 146 25.54 10.78 2.25
C LYS A 146 24.68 11.82 1.53
N TYR A 147 23.39 11.95 1.86
CA TYR A 147 22.52 12.95 1.25
C TYR A 147 23.01 14.38 1.52
N LEU A 148 23.44 14.68 2.75
CA LEU A 148 24.03 16.00 3.06
C LEU A 148 25.28 16.27 2.22
N LYS A 149 26.13 15.26 2.00
CA LYS A 149 27.29 15.39 1.11
C LYS A 149 26.88 15.62 -0.35
N GLU A 150 25.84 14.96 -0.83
CA GLU A 150 25.30 15.20 -2.17
C GLU A 150 24.74 16.63 -2.29
N MET A 151 24.06 17.15 -1.26
CA MET A 151 23.61 18.54 -1.21
C MET A 151 24.77 19.54 -1.27
N VAL A 152 25.86 19.29 -0.54
CA VAL A 152 27.09 20.10 -0.65
C VAL A 152 27.65 20.04 -2.07
N GLY A 153 27.67 18.86 -2.70
CA GLY A 153 28.11 18.69 -4.09
C GLY A 153 27.24 19.42 -5.12
N ALA A 154 25.95 19.59 -4.82
CA ALA A 154 24.98 20.36 -5.60
C ALA A 154 24.98 21.86 -5.26
N TRP A 155 25.91 22.33 -4.42
CA TRP A 155 26.02 23.72 -3.99
C TRP A 155 24.78 24.22 -3.23
N CYS A 156 24.06 23.34 -2.54
CA CYS A 156 23.02 23.76 -1.61
C CYS A 156 23.63 24.61 -0.49
N GLU A 157 22.95 25.70 -0.12
CA GLU A 157 23.28 26.53 1.05
C GLU A 157 22.56 26.01 2.31
N TYR A 158 21.39 25.38 2.11
CA TYR A 158 20.49 24.93 3.18
C TYR A 158 20.11 23.47 3.01
N ALA A 159 19.85 22.79 4.13
CA ALA A 159 19.24 21.47 4.16
C ALA A 159 18.07 21.47 5.14
N VAL A 160 16.87 21.07 4.70
CA VAL A 160 15.67 20.99 5.53
C VAL A 160 15.30 19.53 5.74
N ILE A 161 15.27 19.08 6.99
CA ILE A 161 15.23 17.66 7.34
C ILE A 161 14.07 17.37 8.29
N GLU A 162 13.28 16.34 7.95
CA GLU A 162 12.28 15.78 8.85
C GLU A 162 12.92 14.89 9.94
N VAL A 163 12.73 15.26 11.21
CA VAL A 163 13.35 14.60 12.37
C VAL A 163 12.28 13.92 13.23
N SER A 164 12.17 12.59 13.10
CA SER A 164 11.24 11.77 13.90
C SER A 164 11.75 11.53 15.33
N SER A 165 10.84 11.23 16.27
CA SER A 165 11.23 10.87 17.65
C SER A 165 12.08 9.60 17.71
N HIS A 166 11.78 8.61 16.85
CA HIS A 166 12.59 7.40 16.70
C HIS A 166 13.99 7.72 16.17
N GLY A 167 14.09 8.61 15.18
CA GLY A 167 15.38 9.06 14.66
C GLY A 167 16.26 9.73 15.71
N ILE A 168 15.65 10.53 16.60
CA ILE A 168 16.37 11.17 17.73
C ILE A 168 16.84 10.11 18.73
N ASP A 169 15.92 9.27 19.21
CA ASP A 169 16.21 8.26 20.24
C ASP A 169 17.24 7.22 19.77
N GLN A 170 17.18 6.84 18.49
CA GLN A 170 18.14 5.92 17.87
C GLN A 170 19.41 6.62 17.36
N LYS A 171 19.58 7.90 17.67
CA LYS A 171 20.75 8.71 17.27
C LYS A 171 21.02 8.72 15.76
N ARG A 172 19.98 8.63 14.92
CA ARG A 172 20.12 8.67 13.46
C ARG A 172 20.59 10.02 12.92
N ILE A 173 20.45 11.07 13.74
CA ILE A 173 20.88 12.43 13.45
C ILE A 173 22.24 12.77 14.07
N ALA A 174 22.95 11.78 14.64
CA ALA A 174 24.26 12.01 15.25
C ALA A 174 25.29 12.51 14.24
N GLY A 175 26.16 13.42 14.67
CA GLY A 175 27.17 14.07 13.83
C GLY A 175 26.66 15.17 12.91
N VAL A 176 25.37 15.56 13.01
CA VAL A 176 24.78 16.67 12.24
C VAL A 176 24.71 17.93 13.09
N ASP A 177 25.28 19.01 12.58
CA ASP A 177 25.21 20.35 13.18
C ASP A 177 23.94 21.08 12.74
N PHE A 178 22.94 21.17 13.62
CA PHE A 178 21.68 21.87 13.35
C PHE A 178 21.77 23.36 13.65
N GLU A 179 21.53 24.18 12.62
CA GLU A 179 21.41 25.63 12.74
C GLU A 179 20.10 26.01 13.45
N ILE A 180 18.98 25.39 13.02
CA ILE A 180 17.65 25.63 13.60
C ILE A 180 16.95 24.29 13.88
N GLY A 181 16.45 24.14 15.11
CA GLY A 181 15.50 23.10 15.50
C GLY A 181 14.08 23.66 15.56
N VAL A 182 13.18 23.13 14.74
CA VAL A 182 11.78 23.54 14.66
C VAL A 182 10.89 22.51 15.34
N LEU A 183 10.04 22.94 16.28
CA LEU A 183 9.04 22.11 16.92
C LEU A 183 7.64 22.51 16.47
N THR A 184 6.92 21.61 15.79
CA THR A 184 5.55 21.89 15.33
C THR A 184 4.50 21.70 16.42
N ASN A 185 4.55 20.59 17.16
CA ASN A 185 3.67 20.28 18.29
C ASN A 185 4.13 18.98 18.98
N ILE A 186 3.67 18.75 20.21
CA ILE A 186 3.86 17.50 20.94
C ILE A 186 2.51 17.07 21.53
N ALA A 187 1.96 15.99 20.99
CA ALA A 187 0.77 15.30 21.50
C ALA A 187 1.03 13.79 21.65
N PRO A 188 0.30 13.06 22.52
CA PRO A 188 0.54 11.64 22.78
C PRO A 188 0.50 10.78 21.51
N GLU A 189 1.65 10.19 21.18
CA GLU A 189 1.86 9.28 20.04
C GLU A 189 3.09 8.40 20.30
N HIS A 190 3.21 7.28 19.60
CA HIS A 190 4.34 6.34 19.70
C HIS A 190 4.63 5.83 21.13
N LEU A 191 3.58 5.73 21.96
CA LEU A 191 3.71 5.24 23.34
C LEU A 191 4.00 3.73 23.41
N ASP A 192 3.75 2.99 22.34
CA ASP A 192 4.21 1.63 22.12
C ASP A 192 5.75 1.53 22.19
N TYR A 193 6.44 2.53 21.64
CA TYR A 193 7.90 2.65 21.65
C TYR A 193 8.41 3.37 22.90
N HIS A 194 8.03 4.64 23.10
CA HIS A 194 8.56 5.52 24.15
C HIS A 194 8.05 5.19 25.56
N LYS A 195 7.06 4.30 25.68
CA LYS A 195 6.39 3.84 26.93
C LYS A 195 5.58 4.92 27.64
N THR A 196 6.07 6.15 27.74
CA THR A 196 5.40 7.27 28.42
C THR A 196 5.42 8.54 27.59
N PHE A 197 4.40 9.39 27.77
CA PHE A 197 4.35 10.70 27.11
C PHE A 197 5.49 11.63 27.58
N ARG A 198 5.90 11.51 28.85
CA ARG A 198 7.04 12.26 29.41
C ARG A 198 8.33 11.95 28.66
N GLU A 199 8.58 10.67 28.38
CA GLU A 199 9.76 10.23 27.65
C GLU A 199 9.73 10.69 26.19
N TYR A 200 8.61 10.50 25.50
CA TYR A 200 8.41 11.00 24.13
C TYR A 200 8.68 12.52 24.01
N ARG A 201 8.19 13.30 24.97
CA ARG A 201 8.47 14.75 25.06
C ARG A 201 9.95 15.02 25.33
N ARG A 202 10.57 14.31 26.27
CA ARG A 202 12.00 14.46 26.62
C ARG A 202 12.88 14.26 25.39
N VAL A 203 12.66 13.18 24.64
CA VAL A 203 13.39 12.87 23.40
C VAL A 203 13.29 14.02 22.40
N LYS A 204 12.09 14.50 22.08
CA LYS A 204 11.92 15.61 21.13
C LYS A 204 12.61 16.90 21.61
N MET A 205 12.48 17.22 22.90
CA MET A 205 13.11 18.40 23.47
C MET A 205 14.63 18.29 23.50
N SER A 206 15.20 17.08 23.61
CA SER A 206 16.66 16.89 23.54
C SER A 206 17.22 17.36 22.19
N PHE A 207 16.54 17.03 21.08
CA PHE A 207 16.88 17.53 19.76
C PHE A 207 16.73 19.05 19.66
N ILE A 208 15.57 19.60 20.05
CA ILE A 208 15.34 21.05 20.01
C ILE A 208 16.39 21.80 20.83
N ASN A 209 16.83 21.24 21.95
CA ASN A 209 17.85 21.84 22.80
C ASN A 209 19.27 21.70 22.24
N SER A 210 19.52 20.76 21.32
CA SER A 210 20.82 20.56 20.67
C SER A 210 21.09 21.52 19.50
N ALA A 211 20.06 22.11 18.90
CA ALA A 211 20.21 23.06 17.81
C ALA A 211 20.67 24.43 18.30
N LYS A 212 21.41 25.18 17.45
CA LYS A 212 21.91 26.52 17.79
C LYS A 212 20.78 27.52 18.06
N SER A 213 19.73 27.48 17.25
CA SER A 213 18.51 28.26 17.39
C SER A 213 17.27 27.39 17.41
N LYS A 214 16.20 27.90 18.03
CA LYS A 214 14.94 27.18 18.24
C LYS A 214 13.78 27.97 17.67
N VAL A 215 12.84 27.26 17.05
CA VAL A 215 11.52 27.75 16.63
C VAL A 215 10.47 26.81 17.20
N ILE A 216 9.45 27.36 17.85
CA ILE A 216 8.33 26.58 18.39
C ILE A 216 7.07 27.15 17.77
N ALA A 217 6.34 26.32 17.02
CA ALA A 217 5.10 26.75 16.40
C ALA A 217 4.13 27.30 17.46
N PRO A 218 3.35 28.33 17.13
CA PRO A 218 2.40 28.91 18.06
C PRO A 218 1.25 27.92 18.34
N ILE A 219 0.45 28.23 19.36
CA ILE A 219 -0.77 27.46 19.69
C ILE A 219 -1.98 27.98 18.89
N GLU A 220 -1.92 29.25 18.49
CA GLU A 220 -2.93 29.93 17.68
C GLU A 220 -2.30 30.62 16.48
N THR A 221 -3.10 30.88 15.46
CA THR A 221 -2.65 31.52 14.23
C THR A 221 -3.71 32.49 13.76
N THR A 222 -3.27 33.65 13.29
CA THR A 222 -4.08 34.60 12.52
C THR A 222 -3.87 34.42 11.02
N THR A 223 -2.86 33.65 10.62
CA THR A 223 -2.58 33.30 9.23
C THR A 223 -3.68 32.40 8.69
N ASN A 224 -4.13 32.69 7.48
CA ASN A 224 -5.21 31.95 6.81
C ASN A 224 -4.93 31.82 5.31
N THR A 225 -3.71 31.37 4.99
CA THR A 225 -3.23 31.21 3.62
C THR A 225 -3.47 29.80 3.11
N LEU A 226 -3.38 28.79 3.97
CA LEU A 226 -3.54 27.39 3.60
C LEU A 226 -4.83 26.76 4.16
N PRO A 227 -5.34 25.69 3.52
CA PRO A 227 -6.43 24.87 4.05
C PRO A 227 -6.25 24.43 5.51
N GLY A 228 -7.12 24.90 6.39
CA GLY A 228 -7.22 24.46 7.78
C GLY A 228 -6.23 25.13 8.75
N LYS A 229 -6.68 25.38 9.99
CA LYS A 229 -5.89 26.05 11.04
C LYS A 229 -4.52 25.38 11.27
N PHE A 230 -4.48 24.05 11.26
CA PHE A 230 -3.25 23.28 11.52
C PHE A 230 -2.16 23.50 10.46
N ASN A 231 -2.52 23.78 9.21
CA ASN A 231 -1.53 24.13 8.19
C ASN A 231 -1.00 25.55 8.37
N ASN A 232 -1.84 26.48 8.83
CA ASN A 232 -1.40 27.85 9.09
C ASN A 232 -0.49 27.97 10.32
N LEU A 233 -0.67 27.10 11.33
CA LEU A 233 0.33 26.95 12.42
C LEU A 233 1.70 26.51 11.88
N ASN A 234 1.72 25.64 10.86
CA ASN A 234 2.96 25.22 10.21
C ASN A 234 3.56 26.35 9.37
N VAL A 235 2.72 27.21 8.75
CA VAL A 235 3.16 28.42 8.03
C VAL A 235 3.85 29.38 8.98
N ASP A 236 3.26 29.67 10.14
CA ASP A 236 3.85 30.58 11.12
C ASP A 236 5.25 30.09 11.58
N ALA A 237 5.37 28.79 11.85
CA ALA A 237 6.67 28.19 12.19
C ALA A 237 7.69 28.27 11.04
N ALA A 238 7.25 28.10 9.79
CA ALA A 238 8.12 28.23 8.62
C ALA A 238 8.58 29.69 8.41
N ILE A 239 7.67 30.67 8.56
CA ILE A 239 7.98 32.10 8.48
C ILE A 239 8.97 32.51 9.56
N GLU A 240 8.77 32.08 10.80
CA GLU A 240 9.71 32.36 11.89
C GLU A 240 11.10 31.75 11.59
N THR A 241 11.13 30.55 11.03
CA THR A 241 12.37 29.87 10.63
C THR A 241 13.15 30.66 9.59
N VAL A 242 12.52 31.08 8.49
CA VAL A 242 13.20 31.86 7.44
C VAL A 242 13.56 33.26 7.92
N THR A 243 12.75 33.86 8.80
CA THR A 243 13.07 35.16 9.42
C THR A 243 14.33 35.07 10.27
N LYS A 244 14.49 34.01 11.07
CA LYS A 244 15.74 33.76 11.84
C LYS A 244 16.96 33.51 10.95
N LEU A 245 16.77 33.04 9.72
CA LEU A 245 17.83 32.90 8.73
C LEU A 245 18.21 34.22 8.04
N GLY A 246 17.51 35.32 8.36
CA GLY A 246 17.78 36.67 7.87
C GLY A 246 16.91 37.12 6.68
N PHE A 247 15.86 36.36 6.34
CA PHE A 247 14.94 36.74 5.25
C PHE A 247 13.76 37.57 5.76
N ASP A 248 13.15 38.35 4.87
CA ASP A 248 11.93 39.11 5.16
C ASP A 248 10.73 38.15 5.25
N GLY A 249 10.08 38.09 6.42
CA GLY A 249 8.94 37.23 6.68
C GLY A 249 7.71 37.55 5.81
N LYS A 250 7.52 38.81 5.38
CA LYS A 250 6.43 39.17 4.45
C LYS A 250 6.69 38.60 3.06
N LYS A 251 7.91 38.77 2.55
CA LYS A 251 8.31 38.15 1.27
C LYS A 251 8.21 36.64 1.32
N ALA A 252 8.57 36.01 2.44
CA ALA A 252 8.40 34.58 2.62
C ALA A 252 6.92 34.16 2.58
N LEU A 253 6.02 34.91 3.21
CA LEU A 253 4.59 34.66 3.16
C LEU A 253 4.03 34.77 1.73
N GLU A 254 4.47 35.79 0.96
CA GLU A 254 4.08 35.98 -0.45
C GLU A 254 4.44 34.79 -1.33
N THR A 255 5.54 34.06 -1.04
CA THR A 255 5.91 32.86 -1.82
C THR A 255 4.84 31.76 -1.79
N LEU A 256 3.95 31.77 -0.79
CA LEU A 256 2.91 30.76 -0.62
C LEU A 256 1.79 30.83 -1.65
N GLU A 257 1.70 31.90 -2.44
CA GLU A 257 0.76 31.97 -3.57
C GLU A 257 0.97 30.83 -4.58
N SER A 258 2.20 30.32 -4.70
CA SER A 258 2.58 29.21 -5.56
C SER A 258 2.81 27.89 -4.82
N PHE A 259 2.55 27.86 -3.50
CA PHE A 259 2.81 26.66 -2.70
C PHE A 259 1.71 25.62 -2.87
N GLU A 260 2.13 24.41 -3.22
CA GLU A 260 1.27 23.23 -3.22
C GLU A 260 1.53 22.39 -1.97
N LEU A 261 0.44 21.91 -1.35
CA LEU A 261 0.57 20.99 -0.23
C LEU A 261 1.26 19.68 -0.67
N PRO A 262 2.05 19.05 0.21
CA PRO A 262 2.67 17.77 -0.10
C PRO A 262 1.62 16.71 -0.47
N LYS A 263 2.00 15.76 -1.35
CA LYS A 263 1.15 14.59 -1.66
C LYS A 263 0.66 13.92 -0.37
N GLY A 264 -0.61 13.51 -0.36
CA GLY A 264 -1.26 12.92 0.81
C GLY A 264 -1.47 13.86 2.00
N ARG A 265 -1.52 15.19 1.80
CA ARG A 265 -1.86 16.19 2.82
C ARG A 265 -2.96 17.12 2.29
N LEU A 266 -4.21 16.86 2.65
CA LEU A 266 -5.40 17.51 2.05
C LEU A 266 -5.33 17.59 0.51
N GLU A 267 -4.82 16.53 -0.12
CA GLU A 267 -4.61 16.45 -1.56
C GLU A 267 -5.95 16.23 -2.26
N GLU A 268 -6.36 17.17 -3.11
CA GLU A 268 -7.60 17.06 -3.88
C GLU A 268 -7.36 16.33 -5.20
N ILE A 269 -8.16 15.30 -5.46
CA ILE A 269 -8.11 14.53 -6.72
C ILE A 269 -9.11 15.16 -7.69
N LYS A 270 -8.58 15.80 -8.74
CA LYS A 270 -9.37 16.34 -9.85
C LYS A 270 -10.12 15.20 -10.54
N ASN A 271 -11.39 15.43 -10.81
CA ASN A 271 -12.26 14.46 -11.45
C ASN A 271 -13.47 15.19 -12.08
N ASP A 272 -14.13 14.53 -13.02
CA ASP A 272 -15.31 15.07 -13.72
C ASP A 272 -16.64 14.67 -13.05
N LEU A 273 -16.59 14.16 -11.80
CA LEU A 273 -17.78 13.80 -11.05
C LEU A 273 -18.30 15.03 -10.29
N ASP A 274 -19.59 15.00 -9.99
CA ASP A 274 -20.28 16.05 -9.25
C ASP A 274 -19.92 16.08 -7.73
N PHE A 275 -18.85 15.42 -7.28
CA PHE A 275 -18.42 15.36 -5.89
C PHE A 275 -16.90 15.47 -5.73
N ARG A 276 -16.45 15.90 -4.55
CA ARG A 276 -15.03 16.16 -4.27
C ARG A 276 -14.34 14.96 -3.64
N ILE A 277 -13.07 14.75 -3.96
CA ILE A 277 -12.25 13.65 -3.44
C ILE A 277 -10.99 14.24 -2.81
N VAL A 278 -10.71 13.86 -1.55
CA VAL A 278 -9.55 14.34 -0.80
C VAL A 278 -8.78 13.17 -0.19
N ILE A 279 -7.46 13.19 -0.29
CA ILE A 279 -6.54 12.24 0.36
C ILE A 279 -5.75 12.96 1.45
N ASP A 280 -5.70 12.40 2.65
CA ASP A 280 -4.89 12.93 3.74
C ASP A 280 -4.31 11.82 4.63
N PHE A 281 -3.17 12.07 5.26
CA PHE A 281 -2.46 11.09 6.08
C PHE A 281 -2.93 11.02 7.54
N ALA A 282 -3.98 11.73 7.92
CA ALA A 282 -4.51 11.73 9.27
C ALA A 282 -4.78 10.30 9.82
N HIS A 283 -3.83 9.79 10.62
CA HIS A 283 -3.83 8.42 11.18
C HIS A 283 -3.86 8.40 12.72
N THR A 284 -4.07 9.57 13.34
CA THR A 284 -4.24 9.75 14.78
C THR A 284 -5.61 10.39 15.08
N PRO A 285 -6.13 10.28 16.32
CA PRO A 285 -7.38 10.92 16.73
C PRO A 285 -7.42 12.41 16.40
N ASP A 286 -6.51 13.22 16.94
CA ASP A 286 -6.62 14.67 16.76
C ASP A 286 -6.27 15.13 15.33
N SER A 287 -5.46 14.37 14.55
CA SER A 287 -5.25 14.72 13.13
C SER A 287 -6.52 14.48 12.33
N LEU A 288 -7.22 13.37 12.59
CA LEU A 288 -8.49 13.05 11.94
C LEU A 288 -9.57 14.06 12.34
N GLU A 289 -9.64 14.45 13.61
CA GLU A 289 -10.56 15.49 14.09
C GLU A 289 -10.31 16.84 13.42
N ALA A 290 -9.06 17.28 13.35
CA ALA A 290 -8.70 18.55 12.72
C ALA A 290 -9.07 18.57 11.23
N VAL A 291 -8.74 17.51 10.50
CA VAL A 291 -9.04 17.39 9.07
C VAL A 291 -10.54 17.28 8.82
N LEU A 292 -11.27 16.42 9.53
CA LEU A 292 -12.71 16.30 9.35
C LEU A 292 -13.45 17.58 9.73
N THR A 293 -12.99 18.32 10.74
CA THR A 293 -13.56 19.63 11.11
C THR A 293 -13.37 20.64 9.99
N TYR A 294 -12.17 20.69 9.40
CA TYR A 294 -11.90 21.55 8.24
C TYR A 294 -12.75 21.14 7.02
N LEU A 295 -12.75 19.86 6.65
CA LEU A 295 -13.54 19.37 5.51
C LEU A 295 -15.03 19.66 5.71
N ARG A 296 -15.53 19.50 6.93
CA ARG A 296 -16.90 19.85 7.30
C ARG A 296 -17.20 21.34 7.13
N SER A 297 -16.27 22.22 7.50
CA SER A 297 -16.48 23.66 7.38
C SER A 297 -16.57 24.10 5.91
N VAL A 298 -15.78 23.48 5.02
CA VAL A 298 -15.78 23.82 3.58
C VAL A 298 -16.85 23.08 2.76
N CYS A 299 -17.35 21.93 3.24
CA CYS A 299 -18.45 21.19 2.59
C CYS A 299 -19.83 21.52 3.17
N LYS A 300 -19.91 22.40 4.19
CA LYS A 300 -21.15 22.77 4.85
C LYS A 300 -22.18 23.24 3.82
N ASN A 301 -23.38 22.67 3.88
CA ASN A 301 -24.52 22.92 2.97
C ASN A 301 -24.33 22.48 1.51
N LYS A 302 -23.23 21.81 1.13
CA LYS A 302 -22.99 21.34 -0.25
C LYS A 302 -23.36 19.87 -0.45
N GLY A 303 -23.14 19.04 0.57
CA GLY A 303 -23.43 17.60 0.53
C GLY A 303 -22.89 16.90 1.77
N ARG A 304 -22.81 15.57 1.70
CA ARG A 304 -22.35 14.73 2.81
C ARG A 304 -20.83 14.68 2.87
N LEU A 305 -20.29 14.62 4.08
CA LEU A 305 -18.90 14.24 4.32
C LEU A 305 -18.81 12.72 4.55
N ILE A 306 -18.13 12.03 3.65
CA ILE A 306 -17.87 10.58 3.72
C ILE A 306 -16.40 10.38 4.09
N SER A 307 -16.15 9.62 5.16
CA SER A 307 -14.80 9.38 5.70
C SER A 307 -14.40 7.91 5.52
N VAL A 308 -13.25 7.63 4.91
CA VAL A 308 -12.74 6.28 4.62
C VAL A 308 -11.37 6.11 5.25
N PHE A 309 -11.23 5.24 6.25
CA PHE A 309 -9.94 5.06 6.94
C PHE A 309 -9.85 3.77 7.75
N GLY A 310 -8.63 3.43 8.14
CA GLY A 310 -8.30 2.29 9.00
C GLY A 310 -7.51 2.71 10.23
N CYS A 311 -6.93 1.72 10.91
CA CYS A 311 -5.93 1.94 11.95
C CYS A 311 -4.85 0.87 11.83
N ALA A 312 -3.58 1.27 11.88
CA ALA A 312 -2.48 0.32 11.95
C ALA A 312 -2.56 -0.68 13.15
N GLY A 313 -2.18 -1.92 12.88
CA GLY A 313 -1.85 -2.95 13.86
C GLY A 313 -0.50 -2.70 14.53
N GLU A 314 -0.25 -3.38 15.65
CA GLU A 314 0.96 -3.29 16.48
C GLU A 314 1.29 -1.86 16.94
N ARG A 315 0.25 -1.02 17.02
CA ARG A 315 0.30 0.37 17.50
C ARG A 315 -0.70 0.57 18.63
N ASP A 316 -0.70 1.76 19.23
CA ASP A 316 -1.62 2.11 20.32
C ASP A 316 -3.08 1.77 19.98
N THR A 317 -3.59 0.74 20.65
CA THR A 317 -4.94 0.22 20.41
C THR A 317 -6.04 1.17 20.89
N LYS A 318 -5.73 2.09 21.83
CA LYS A 318 -6.70 3.07 22.36
C LYS A 318 -7.12 4.06 21.28
N LYS A 319 -6.26 4.35 20.30
CA LYS A 319 -6.56 5.28 19.20
C LYS A 319 -7.74 4.80 18.35
N ARG A 320 -7.89 3.48 18.16
CA ARG A 320 -8.93 2.86 17.32
C ARG A 320 -10.34 3.25 17.74
N PHE A 321 -10.63 3.16 19.04
CA PHE A 321 -11.91 3.58 19.61
C PHE A 321 -12.14 5.09 19.42
N LYS A 322 -11.12 5.91 19.73
CA LYS A 322 -11.23 7.38 19.61
C LYS A 322 -11.48 7.82 18.17
N MET A 323 -10.76 7.27 17.19
CA MET A 323 -10.91 7.64 15.79
C MET A 323 -12.27 7.22 15.23
N GLY A 324 -12.77 6.03 15.57
CA GLY A 324 -14.13 5.61 15.20
C GLY A 324 -15.20 6.54 15.79
N LYS A 325 -15.03 6.98 17.04
CA LYS A 325 -15.91 7.96 17.70
C LYS A 325 -15.87 9.33 17.02
N ILE A 326 -14.69 9.84 16.71
CA ILE A 326 -14.49 11.15 16.08
C ILE A 326 -15.12 11.17 14.69
N SER A 327 -14.82 10.17 13.86
CA SER A 327 -15.37 10.11 12.50
C SER A 327 -16.89 10.04 12.50
N ALA A 328 -17.49 9.23 13.39
CA ALA A 328 -18.94 9.12 13.50
C ALA A 328 -19.64 10.40 14.00
N LYS A 329 -18.92 11.30 14.67
CA LYS A 329 -19.45 12.61 15.09
C LYS A 329 -19.34 13.67 13.98
N LEU A 330 -18.24 13.65 13.23
CA LEU A 330 -17.88 14.74 12.32
C LEU A 330 -18.24 14.47 10.86
N ALA A 331 -18.25 13.20 10.44
CA ALA A 331 -18.67 12.77 9.10
C ALA A 331 -20.13 12.31 9.10
N ASP A 332 -20.82 12.43 7.97
CA ASP A 332 -22.19 11.92 7.82
C ASP A 332 -22.21 10.41 7.61
N PHE A 333 -21.14 9.88 7.00
CA PHE A 333 -20.95 8.45 6.80
C PHE A 333 -19.48 8.05 6.95
N SER A 334 -19.20 7.01 7.74
CA SER A 334 -17.85 6.50 7.96
C SER A 334 -17.67 5.08 7.40
N ILE A 335 -16.60 4.85 6.67
CA ILE A 335 -16.21 3.54 6.13
C ILE A 335 -14.92 3.12 6.82
N PHE A 336 -15.02 2.13 7.70
CA PHE A 336 -13.85 1.59 8.40
C PHE A 336 -13.26 0.43 7.61
N THR A 337 -11.96 0.52 7.31
CA THR A 337 -11.25 -0.40 6.42
C THR A 337 -9.83 -0.74 6.92
N ALA A 338 -9.10 -1.56 6.16
CA ALA A 338 -7.71 -1.87 6.46
C ALA A 338 -6.79 -0.64 6.26
N GLU A 339 -5.72 -0.66 7.03
CA GLU A 339 -4.48 0.12 6.89
C GLU A 339 -3.34 -0.92 7.00
N ASP A 340 -2.25 -0.63 7.69
CA ASP A 340 -1.20 -1.62 7.97
C ASP A 340 -1.60 -2.54 9.13
N SER A 341 -2.33 -3.61 8.82
CA SER A 341 -2.79 -4.57 9.83
C SER A 341 -1.66 -5.32 10.54
N ARG A 342 -0.50 -5.47 9.87
CA ARG A 342 0.66 -6.22 10.37
C ARG A 342 0.22 -7.61 10.84
N SER A 343 0.63 -8.09 12.00
CA SER A 343 0.21 -9.42 12.50
C SER A 343 -1.24 -9.49 13.01
N GLU A 344 -1.93 -8.37 13.20
CA GLU A 344 -3.29 -8.35 13.76
C GLU A 344 -4.38 -8.67 12.71
N ASP A 345 -5.48 -9.30 13.14
CA ASP A 345 -6.65 -9.46 12.27
C ASP A 345 -7.36 -8.12 12.02
N VAL A 346 -7.57 -7.79 10.75
CA VAL A 346 -8.24 -6.56 10.33
C VAL A 346 -9.61 -6.41 11.00
N ASN A 347 -10.40 -7.48 11.13
CA ASN A 347 -11.74 -7.40 11.70
C ASN A 347 -11.72 -7.05 13.19
N ASP A 348 -10.69 -7.45 13.93
CA ASP A 348 -10.51 -7.09 15.34
C ASP A 348 -10.19 -5.61 15.50
N ILE A 349 -9.36 -5.06 14.61
CA ILE A 349 -9.10 -3.62 14.52
C ILE A 349 -10.41 -2.87 14.24
N LEU A 350 -11.14 -3.29 13.20
CA LEU A 350 -12.41 -2.68 12.80
C LEU A 350 -13.47 -2.75 13.91
N LEU A 351 -13.51 -3.84 14.68
CA LEU A 351 -14.45 -3.99 15.78
C LEU A 351 -14.23 -2.93 16.87
N LYS A 352 -12.97 -2.59 17.18
CA LYS A 352 -12.63 -1.52 18.13
C LYS A 352 -13.08 -0.14 17.62
N MET A 353 -12.92 0.13 16.33
CA MET A 353 -13.41 1.37 15.69
C MET A 353 -14.94 1.47 15.76
N VAL A 354 -15.64 0.36 15.44
CA VAL A 354 -17.10 0.28 15.54
C VAL A 354 -17.61 0.54 16.95
N ARG A 355 -16.93 0.03 17.99
CA ARG A 355 -17.29 0.34 19.39
C ARG A 355 -17.23 1.86 19.66
N GLY A 356 -16.23 2.55 19.11
CA GLY A 356 -16.12 4.00 19.18
C GLY A 356 -17.27 4.73 18.51
N ALA A 357 -17.61 4.34 17.28
CA ALA A 357 -18.73 4.91 16.53
C ALA A 357 -20.07 4.69 17.26
N LYS A 358 -20.32 3.46 17.74
CA LYS A 358 -21.55 3.14 18.50
C LYS A 358 -21.67 3.91 19.81
N SER A 359 -20.57 4.29 20.45
CA SER A 359 -20.59 5.06 21.71
C SER A 359 -21.20 6.47 21.57
N VAL A 360 -21.39 6.95 20.34
CA VAL A 360 -22.04 8.24 20.04
C VAL A 360 -23.38 8.05 19.32
N GLY A 361 -23.97 6.85 19.40
CA GLY A 361 -25.28 6.54 18.82
C GLY A 361 -25.26 6.21 17.33
N ALA A 362 -24.09 6.07 16.70
CA ALA A 362 -24.00 5.75 15.28
C ALA A 362 -24.49 4.32 14.98
N ILE A 363 -25.24 4.16 13.90
CA ILE A 363 -25.88 2.90 13.51
C ILE A 363 -25.18 2.28 12.29
N ASP A 364 -24.92 0.97 12.33
CA ASP A 364 -24.32 0.20 11.21
C ASP A 364 -25.24 0.30 9.97
N ARG A 365 -24.63 0.52 8.81
CA ARG A 365 -25.26 0.80 7.49
C ARG A 365 -26.04 2.11 7.38
N LYS A 366 -26.21 2.88 8.45
CA LYS A 366 -26.83 4.23 8.42
C LYS A 366 -25.78 5.33 8.53
N ASN A 367 -24.88 5.21 9.50
CA ASN A 367 -23.84 6.19 9.79
C ASN A 367 -22.44 5.64 9.54
N PHE A 368 -22.26 4.33 9.54
CA PHE A 368 -20.98 3.71 9.20
C PHE A 368 -21.14 2.33 8.58
N VAL A 369 -20.10 1.84 7.92
CA VAL A 369 -19.97 0.45 7.48
C VAL A 369 -18.52 -0.03 7.70
N ARG A 370 -18.34 -1.34 7.79
CA ARG A 370 -17.02 -1.98 7.81
C ARG A 370 -16.77 -2.66 6.48
N ILE A 371 -15.65 -2.39 5.82
CA ILE A 371 -15.22 -3.02 4.58
C ILE A 371 -13.73 -3.36 4.72
N PRO A 372 -13.29 -4.63 4.88
CA PRO A 372 -11.94 -4.94 5.34
C PRO A 372 -10.90 -4.81 4.24
N LEU A 373 -11.30 -4.89 2.97
CA LEU A 373 -10.41 -4.68 1.84
C LEU A 373 -10.41 -3.19 1.49
N ARG A 374 -9.25 -2.55 1.57
CA ARG A 374 -9.14 -1.10 1.35
C ARG A 374 -9.57 -0.68 -0.06
N GLY A 375 -9.23 -1.46 -1.09
CA GLY A 375 -9.65 -1.18 -2.48
C GLY A 375 -11.17 -1.24 -2.64
N GLU A 376 -11.83 -2.21 -2.01
CA GLU A 376 -13.28 -2.30 -2.04
C GLU A 376 -13.96 -1.22 -1.17
N ALA A 377 -13.30 -0.72 -0.13
CA ALA A 377 -13.78 0.43 0.63
C ALA A 377 -13.72 1.72 -0.22
N ILE A 378 -12.64 1.89 -0.99
CA ILE A 378 -12.48 2.99 -1.94
C ILE A 378 -13.56 2.92 -3.02
N ALA A 379 -13.67 1.79 -3.71
CA ALA A 379 -14.70 1.59 -4.73
C ALA A 379 -16.11 1.82 -4.16
N TYR A 380 -16.38 1.36 -2.92
CA TYR A 380 -17.67 1.56 -2.28
C TYR A 380 -17.94 3.04 -2.04
N ALA A 381 -16.98 3.77 -1.47
CA ALA A 381 -17.12 5.19 -1.20
C ALA A 381 -17.41 6.00 -2.48
N LEU A 382 -16.67 5.72 -3.54
CA LEU A 382 -16.82 6.42 -4.84
C LEU A 382 -18.14 6.07 -5.53
N SER A 383 -18.61 4.82 -5.42
CA SER A 383 -19.94 4.41 -5.94
C SER A 383 -21.12 4.94 -5.11
N PHE A 384 -20.89 5.22 -3.82
CA PHE A 384 -21.90 5.64 -2.86
C PHE A 384 -22.08 7.17 -2.78
N ALA A 385 -21.03 7.91 -3.15
CA ALA A 385 -21.04 9.36 -3.19
C ALA A 385 -22.06 9.87 -4.21
N LYS A 386 -22.69 11.00 -3.87
CA LYS A 386 -23.67 11.69 -4.69
C LYS A 386 -23.19 13.10 -4.99
N LYS A 387 -23.85 13.77 -5.94
CA LYS A 387 -23.62 15.19 -6.24
C LYS A 387 -23.55 16.04 -4.98
N GLY A 388 -22.50 16.85 -4.89
CA GLY A 388 -22.20 17.76 -3.79
C GLY A 388 -21.47 17.13 -2.60
N ASP A 389 -21.35 15.80 -2.54
CA ASP A 389 -20.63 15.12 -1.46
C ASP A 389 -19.12 15.43 -1.49
N MET A 390 -18.47 15.16 -0.37
CA MET A 390 -17.01 15.16 -0.22
C MET A 390 -16.58 13.81 0.37
N VAL A 391 -15.68 13.11 -0.32
CA VAL A 391 -15.12 11.84 0.11
C VAL A 391 -13.68 12.03 0.53
N GLY A 392 -13.39 11.79 1.81
CA GLY A 392 -12.05 11.85 2.39
C GLY A 392 -11.46 10.46 2.64
N PHE A 393 -10.24 10.23 2.15
CA PHE A 393 -9.46 9.01 2.35
C PHE A 393 -8.32 9.30 3.31
N PHE A 394 -8.32 8.63 4.49
CA PHE A 394 -7.39 8.91 5.57
C PHE A 394 -6.52 7.72 5.96
N GLY A 395 -5.35 8.03 6.51
CA GLY A 395 -4.43 7.06 7.11
C GLY A 395 -3.18 6.83 6.28
N LYS A 396 -3.31 6.51 4.99
CA LYS A 396 -2.19 6.16 4.10
C LYS A 396 -1.55 7.37 3.42
N GLY A 397 -2.32 8.39 3.06
CA GLY A 397 -1.76 9.61 2.46
C GLY A 397 -0.88 9.32 1.24
N HIS A 398 0.42 9.61 1.36
CA HIS A 398 1.42 9.37 0.32
C HIS A 398 2.09 7.99 0.38
N GLU A 399 1.73 7.14 1.34
CA GLU A 399 2.34 5.81 1.48
C GLU A 399 2.01 4.92 0.28
N THR A 400 3.03 4.15 -0.12
CA THR A 400 3.04 3.34 -1.34
C THR A 400 2.96 1.84 -1.07
N SER A 401 2.64 1.44 0.16
CA SER A 401 2.51 0.03 0.54
C SER A 401 1.52 -0.21 1.67
N MET A 402 1.09 -1.47 1.85
CA MET A 402 0.28 -1.95 2.97
C MET A 402 0.82 -3.24 3.55
N ALA A 403 0.96 -3.28 4.88
CA ALA A 403 1.46 -4.45 5.61
C ALA A 403 0.34 -5.41 6.05
N TYR A 404 0.48 -6.69 5.67
CA TYR A 404 -0.40 -7.79 6.07
C TYR A 404 0.43 -9.00 6.52
N LYS A 405 0.28 -9.42 7.78
CA LYS A 405 0.95 -10.58 8.40
C LYS A 405 2.45 -10.71 8.09
N GLY A 406 3.16 -9.60 8.11
CA GLY A 406 4.62 -9.55 7.84
C GLY A 406 5.00 -9.38 6.38
N PHE A 407 4.04 -9.28 5.46
CA PHE A 407 4.27 -9.02 4.04
C PHE A 407 3.89 -7.59 3.68
N GLU A 408 4.78 -6.87 3.01
CA GLU A 408 4.53 -5.54 2.44
C GLU A 408 4.01 -5.68 1.00
N HIS A 409 2.79 -5.21 0.74
CA HIS A 409 2.16 -5.21 -0.57
C HIS A 409 2.20 -3.81 -1.16
N SER A 410 2.49 -3.66 -2.46
CA SER A 410 2.36 -2.37 -3.15
C SER A 410 0.94 -1.83 -3.05
N TRP A 411 0.80 -0.55 -2.70
CA TRP A 411 -0.50 0.08 -2.47
C TRP A 411 -0.44 1.59 -2.67
N SER A 412 -1.45 2.22 -3.25
CA SER A 412 -1.59 3.68 -3.15
C SER A 412 -3.06 4.06 -3.24
N ASP A 413 -3.57 4.80 -2.26
CA ASP A 413 -4.97 5.28 -2.29
C ASP A 413 -5.23 6.09 -3.57
N ARG A 414 -4.28 6.94 -3.97
CA ARG A 414 -4.35 7.74 -5.19
C ARG A 414 -4.51 6.85 -6.42
N VAL A 415 -3.63 5.86 -6.59
CA VAL A 415 -3.67 4.94 -7.74
C VAL A 415 -4.97 4.15 -7.78
N GLU A 416 -5.46 3.67 -6.63
CA GLU A 416 -6.72 2.91 -6.58
C GLU A 416 -7.94 3.79 -6.89
N ILE A 417 -7.94 5.05 -6.44
CA ILE A 417 -8.97 6.04 -6.80
C ILE A 417 -8.92 6.32 -8.31
N GLU A 418 -7.74 6.60 -8.88
CA GLU A 418 -7.56 6.86 -10.31
C GLU A 418 -7.98 5.66 -11.17
N ASN A 419 -7.61 4.43 -10.78
CA ASN A 419 -8.06 3.20 -11.44
C ASN A 419 -9.59 3.08 -11.45
N TYR A 420 -10.24 3.39 -10.32
CA TYR A 420 -11.70 3.39 -10.27
C TYR A 420 -12.30 4.47 -11.15
N LEU A 421 -11.77 5.70 -11.13
CA LEU A 421 -12.24 6.84 -11.94
C LEU A 421 -12.06 6.62 -13.45
N ASN A 422 -11.01 5.90 -13.85
CA ASN A 422 -10.75 5.52 -15.24
C ASN A 422 -11.48 4.24 -15.68
N GLY A 423 -12.15 3.56 -14.76
CA GLY A 423 -12.88 2.32 -15.04
C GLY A 423 -14.12 2.51 -15.93
N THR A 424 -14.60 1.40 -16.50
CA THR A 424 -15.76 1.34 -17.40
C THR A 424 -16.95 0.59 -16.77
N ASN A 425 -18.15 0.94 -17.24
CA ASN A 425 -19.39 0.21 -16.96
C ASN A 425 -19.81 -0.72 -18.13
N ASP A 426 -19.07 -0.71 -19.25
CA ASP A 426 -19.35 -1.57 -20.41
C ASP A 426 -19.02 -3.04 -20.14
N VAL A 427 -18.20 -3.32 -19.13
CA VAL A 427 -17.78 -4.68 -18.73
C VAL A 427 -18.35 -5.02 -17.36
N SER A 428 -18.98 -6.18 -17.27
CA SER A 428 -19.33 -6.82 -16.01
C SER A 428 -18.42 -8.02 -15.78
N ALA A 429 -17.92 -8.21 -14.56
CA ALA A 429 -17.21 -9.41 -14.17
C ALA A 429 -18.01 -10.28 -13.19
N VAL A 430 -17.92 -11.59 -13.37
CA VAL A 430 -18.45 -12.59 -12.45
C VAL A 430 -17.28 -13.44 -11.94
N ILE A 431 -17.02 -13.36 -10.64
CA ILE A 431 -16.03 -14.19 -9.96
C ILE A 431 -16.71 -15.46 -9.43
N LEU A 432 -16.23 -16.62 -9.85
CA LEU A 432 -16.71 -17.92 -9.38
C LEU A 432 -15.99 -18.29 -8.08
N ALA A 433 -16.67 -18.16 -6.95
CA ALA A 433 -16.13 -18.37 -5.61
C ALA A 433 -16.99 -19.34 -4.77
N ALA A 434 -17.79 -20.17 -5.44
CA ALA A 434 -18.79 -21.03 -4.81
C ALA A 434 -18.26 -22.41 -4.39
N GLY A 435 -17.07 -22.80 -4.85
CA GLY A 435 -16.48 -24.11 -4.61
C GLY A 435 -16.20 -24.41 -3.13
N LYS A 436 -16.49 -25.65 -2.71
CA LYS A 436 -16.20 -26.12 -1.34
C LYS A 436 -14.70 -26.26 -1.08
N GLY A 437 -13.91 -26.60 -2.11
CA GLY A 437 -12.46 -26.85 -1.96
C GLY A 437 -12.14 -28.09 -1.13
N THR A 438 -12.80 -29.22 -1.38
CA THR A 438 -12.64 -30.45 -0.57
C THR A 438 -11.19 -30.92 -0.45
N ARG A 439 -10.38 -30.71 -1.49
CA ARG A 439 -8.94 -31.05 -1.53
C ARG A 439 -8.07 -30.17 -0.61
N MET A 440 -8.57 -29.01 -0.15
CA MET A 440 -7.86 -28.14 0.80
C MET A 440 -7.80 -28.71 2.22
N ARG A 441 -8.62 -29.73 2.53
CA ARG A 441 -8.73 -30.32 3.88
C ARG A 441 -8.98 -29.26 4.97
N SER A 442 -9.71 -28.21 4.62
CA SER A 442 -9.98 -27.04 5.48
C SER A 442 -11.47 -26.90 5.75
N GLN A 443 -11.81 -26.34 6.91
CA GLN A 443 -13.18 -25.94 7.21
C GLN A 443 -13.57 -24.60 6.55
N TYR A 444 -12.60 -23.84 6.06
CA TYR A 444 -12.83 -22.54 5.41
C TYR A 444 -13.03 -22.71 3.90
N PRO A 445 -13.87 -21.87 3.25
CA PRO A 445 -13.93 -21.78 1.81
C PRO A 445 -12.56 -21.51 1.19
N LYS A 446 -12.24 -22.18 0.09
CA LYS A 446 -10.93 -22.12 -0.58
C LYS A 446 -10.46 -20.70 -0.87
N VAL A 447 -11.36 -19.89 -1.42
CA VAL A 447 -11.12 -18.51 -1.87
C VAL A 447 -10.73 -17.51 -0.77
N ILE A 448 -10.94 -17.85 0.51
CA ILE A 448 -10.52 -16.98 1.63
C ILE A 448 -9.25 -17.47 2.33
N HIS A 449 -8.64 -18.56 1.88
CA HIS A 449 -7.28 -18.88 2.28
C HIS A 449 -6.33 -17.76 1.86
N GLU A 450 -5.31 -17.54 2.67
CA GLU A 450 -4.45 -16.39 2.51
C GLU A 450 -3.19 -16.73 1.71
N ILE A 451 -2.84 -15.84 0.79
CA ILE A 451 -1.54 -15.79 0.12
C ILE A 451 -0.88 -14.50 0.63
N CYS A 452 0.30 -14.60 1.24
CA CYS A 452 1.04 -13.47 1.81
C CYS A 452 0.16 -12.55 2.69
N GLY A 453 -0.65 -13.15 3.57
CA GLY A 453 -1.48 -12.43 4.54
C GLY A 453 -2.81 -11.88 4.02
N ARG A 454 -3.12 -12.05 2.73
CA ARG A 454 -4.36 -11.53 2.11
C ARG A 454 -5.24 -12.67 1.56
N PRO A 455 -6.58 -12.60 1.66
CA PRO A 455 -7.47 -13.59 1.04
C PRO A 455 -7.20 -13.72 -0.46
N MET A 456 -7.13 -14.94 -0.96
CA MET A 456 -6.85 -15.27 -2.36
C MET A 456 -7.75 -14.51 -3.35
N VAL A 457 -9.06 -14.48 -3.10
CA VAL A 457 -10.02 -13.74 -3.94
C VAL A 457 -9.79 -12.22 -3.96
N SER A 458 -9.10 -11.66 -2.96
CA SER A 458 -8.82 -10.22 -2.93
C SER A 458 -7.86 -9.78 -4.05
N TYR A 459 -6.97 -10.68 -4.51
CA TYR A 459 -6.09 -10.43 -5.65
C TYR A 459 -6.90 -10.35 -6.95
N THR A 460 -7.83 -11.29 -7.17
CA THR A 460 -8.74 -11.26 -8.32
C THR A 460 -9.56 -9.99 -8.37
N LEU A 461 -10.12 -9.58 -7.23
CA LEU A 461 -10.87 -8.33 -7.11
C LEU A 461 -10.01 -7.12 -7.48
N GLU A 462 -8.83 -7.01 -6.87
CA GLU A 462 -7.90 -5.91 -7.13
C GLU A 462 -7.49 -5.85 -8.61
N ASN A 463 -7.12 -6.98 -9.21
CA ASN A 463 -6.70 -7.03 -10.61
C ASN A 463 -7.83 -6.65 -11.56
N LEU A 464 -9.08 -7.04 -11.28
CA LEU A 464 -10.26 -6.60 -12.04
C LEU A 464 -10.48 -5.08 -11.92
N ARG A 465 -10.33 -4.51 -10.71
CA ARG A 465 -10.42 -3.05 -10.52
C ARG A 465 -9.34 -2.30 -11.31
N LYS A 466 -8.09 -2.76 -11.23
CA LYS A 466 -6.95 -2.22 -11.98
C LYS A 466 -7.09 -2.40 -13.50
N ALA A 467 -7.82 -3.42 -13.94
CA ALA A 467 -8.23 -3.60 -15.33
C ALA A 467 -9.38 -2.69 -15.77
N GLY A 468 -9.94 -1.88 -14.87
CA GLY A 468 -11.00 -0.92 -15.14
C GLY A 468 -12.42 -1.49 -14.97
N VAL A 469 -12.60 -2.67 -14.38
CA VAL A 469 -13.92 -3.28 -14.21
C VAL A 469 -14.62 -2.75 -12.95
N ARG A 470 -15.71 -1.98 -13.13
CA ARG A 470 -16.51 -1.43 -12.02
C ARG A 470 -17.63 -2.35 -11.54
N ASP A 471 -18.28 -3.07 -12.45
CA ASP A 471 -19.38 -3.97 -12.08
C ASP A 471 -18.84 -5.37 -11.82
N ILE A 472 -18.67 -5.73 -10.55
CA ILE A 472 -18.17 -7.05 -10.15
C ILE A 472 -19.21 -7.77 -9.31
N THR A 473 -19.52 -9.00 -9.70
CA THR A 473 -20.36 -9.93 -8.97
C THR A 473 -19.53 -11.12 -8.48
N VAL A 474 -19.63 -11.46 -7.20
CA VAL A 474 -18.98 -12.64 -6.63
C VAL A 474 -20.03 -13.69 -6.29
N VAL A 475 -19.88 -14.87 -6.89
CA VAL A 475 -20.78 -16.02 -6.70
C VAL A 475 -20.28 -16.86 -5.54
N VAL A 476 -21.09 -17.01 -4.50
CA VAL A 476 -20.74 -17.76 -3.29
C VAL A 476 -21.77 -18.84 -2.99
N SER A 477 -21.34 -19.90 -2.31
CA SER A 477 -22.24 -20.98 -1.87
C SER A 477 -21.82 -21.55 -0.52
N PHE A 478 -20.77 -22.38 -0.49
CA PHE A 478 -20.30 -23.02 0.74
C PHE A 478 -19.82 -22.00 1.77
N ARG A 479 -20.38 -22.05 2.99
CA ARG A 479 -20.10 -21.13 4.10
C ARG A 479 -20.03 -19.65 3.67
N LYS A 480 -20.94 -19.26 2.77
CA LYS A 480 -21.02 -17.93 2.13
C LYS A 480 -20.75 -16.73 3.04
N ASN A 481 -21.24 -16.74 4.28
CA ASN A 481 -21.06 -15.62 5.21
C ASN A 481 -19.59 -15.38 5.57
N LEU A 482 -18.75 -16.42 5.60
CA LEU A 482 -17.31 -16.27 5.82
C LEU A 482 -16.65 -15.55 4.64
N VAL A 483 -17.03 -15.91 3.41
CA VAL A 483 -16.54 -15.24 2.19
C VAL A 483 -17.00 -13.78 2.18
N ILE A 484 -18.31 -13.54 2.31
CA ILE A 484 -18.91 -12.20 2.29
C ILE A 484 -18.28 -11.27 3.33
N ASN A 485 -18.04 -11.76 4.54
CA ASN A 485 -17.42 -10.94 5.58
C ASN A 485 -15.99 -10.49 5.23
N ARG A 486 -15.26 -11.29 4.42
CA ARG A 486 -13.91 -10.98 3.96
C ARG A 486 -13.89 -10.09 2.71
N ILE A 487 -14.91 -10.14 1.85
CA ILE A 487 -14.93 -9.42 0.55
C ILE A 487 -15.99 -8.32 0.41
N LYS A 488 -16.81 -8.07 1.44
CA LYS A 488 -17.84 -7.02 1.41
C LYS A 488 -17.27 -5.68 0.93
N GLY A 489 -18.07 -4.90 0.21
CA GLY A 489 -17.66 -3.62 -0.36
C GLY A 489 -18.47 -3.27 -1.60
N ALA A 490 -17.83 -2.81 -2.67
CA ALA A 490 -18.47 -2.46 -3.94
C ALA A 490 -18.68 -3.66 -4.88
N VAL A 491 -18.91 -4.84 -4.30
CA VAL A 491 -19.22 -6.07 -5.03
C VAL A 491 -20.66 -6.47 -4.82
N LYS A 492 -21.28 -7.00 -5.88
CA LYS A 492 -22.56 -7.69 -5.79
C LYS A 492 -22.33 -9.13 -5.37
N ILE A 493 -23.23 -9.69 -4.57
CA ILE A 493 -23.13 -11.08 -4.10
C ILE A 493 -24.26 -11.90 -4.69
N ALA A 494 -23.89 -12.96 -5.41
CA ALA A 494 -24.82 -13.93 -5.97
C ALA A 494 -24.72 -15.26 -5.22
N TYR A 495 -25.87 -15.89 -4.94
CA TYR A 495 -25.93 -17.10 -4.14
C TYR A 495 -26.23 -18.32 -5.00
N GLN A 496 -25.21 -19.17 -5.23
CA GLN A 496 -25.44 -20.43 -5.92
C GLN A 496 -26.09 -21.42 -4.96
N LYS A 497 -27.35 -21.81 -5.25
CA LYS A 497 -28.16 -22.66 -4.36
C LYS A 497 -27.60 -24.07 -4.23
N ASN A 498 -27.13 -24.66 -5.33
CA ASN A 498 -26.53 -25.99 -5.33
C ASN A 498 -25.00 -25.86 -5.43
N PRO A 499 -24.23 -26.14 -4.35
CA PRO A 499 -22.76 -26.11 -4.40
C PRO A 499 -22.14 -27.12 -5.39
N LYS A 500 -22.92 -28.09 -5.88
CA LYS A 500 -22.53 -29.06 -6.91
C LYS A 500 -23.12 -28.73 -8.30
N GLY A 501 -23.58 -27.49 -8.51
CA GLY A 501 -24.16 -27.06 -9.78
C GLY A 501 -23.14 -26.94 -10.93
N GLY A 502 -21.84 -26.94 -10.63
CA GLY A 502 -20.79 -26.72 -11.62
C GLY A 502 -20.58 -25.23 -11.96
N THR A 503 -19.65 -24.98 -12.89
CA THR A 503 -19.18 -23.64 -13.25
C THR A 503 -20.21 -22.85 -14.06
N ALA A 504 -21.01 -23.51 -14.92
CA ALA A 504 -22.03 -22.82 -15.71
C ALA A 504 -23.21 -22.37 -14.83
N ASP A 505 -23.63 -23.18 -13.85
CA ASP A 505 -24.68 -22.79 -12.89
C ASP A 505 -24.23 -21.59 -12.03
N ALA A 506 -22.95 -21.58 -11.62
CA ALA A 506 -22.38 -20.45 -10.90
C ALA A 506 -22.35 -19.19 -11.77
N ALA A 507 -21.88 -19.29 -13.02
CA ALA A 507 -21.86 -18.20 -13.99
C ALA A 507 -23.26 -17.64 -14.26
N LYS A 508 -24.24 -18.52 -14.50
CA LYS A 508 -25.66 -18.18 -14.66
C LYS A 508 -26.23 -17.46 -13.43
N THR A 509 -25.86 -17.91 -12.23
CA THR A 509 -26.28 -17.28 -10.98
C THR A 509 -25.73 -15.86 -10.86
N GLY A 510 -24.44 -15.66 -11.16
CA GLY A 510 -23.81 -14.34 -11.14
C GLY A 510 -24.38 -13.40 -12.20
N PHE A 511 -24.59 -13.91 -13.42
CA PHE A 511 -25.14 -13.17 -14.55
C PHE A 511 -26.49 -12.49 -14.25
N LYS A 512 -27.35 -13.08 -13.41
CA LYS A 512 -28.67 -12.52 -13.09
C LYS A 512 -28.64 -11.15 -12.40
N ILE A 513 -27.51 -10.74 -11.84
CA ILE A 513 -27.39 -9.48 -11.10
C ILE A 513 -26.29 -8.56 -11.64
N VAL A 514 -25.64 -8.92 -12.74
CA VAL A 514 -24.70 -8.01 -13.39
C VAL A 514 -25.44 -6.80 -13.94
N SER A 515 -24.71 -5.72 -14.20
CA SER A 515 -25.26 -4.48 -14.73
C SER A 515 -26.00 -4.69 -16.05
N GLU A 516 -27.14 -4.03 -16.21
CA GLU A 516 -27.90 -4.06 -17.47
C GLU A 516 -27.19 -3.29 -18.59
N VAL A 517 -26.39 -2.27 -18.25
CA VAL A 517 -25.71 -1.42 -19.23
C VAL A 517 -24.47 -2.06 -19.85
N SER A 518 -23.87 -3.06 -19.21
CA SER A 518 -22.68 -3.72 -19.75
C SER A 518 -22.99 -4.47 -21.04
N LYS A 519 -22.03 -4.50 -21.96
CA LYS A 519 -22.11 -5.23 -23.24
C LYS A 519 -21.27 -6.49 -23.22
N THR A 520 -20.25 -6.51 -22.36
CA THR A 520 -19.27 -7.58 -22.24
C THR A 520 -19.35 -8.21 -20.85
N LEU A 521 -19.30 -9.54 -20.80
CA LEU A 521 -19.31 -10.32 -19.56
C LEU A 521 -17.98 -11.07 -19.43
N LEU A 522 -17.20 -10.75 -18.41
CA LEU A 522 -16.01 -11.50 -18.02
C LEU A 522 -16.39 -12.50 -16.93
N ILE A 523 -15.97 -13.76 -17.05
CA ILE A 523 -16.11 -14.79 -16.02
C ILE A 523 -14.73 -15.29 -15.63
N ILE A 524 -14.45 -15.32 -14.34
CA ILE A 524 -13.13 -15.67 -13.80
C ILE A 524 -13.28 -16.52 -12.53
N ASN A 525 -12.42 -17.51 -12.38
CA ASN A 525 -12.31 -18.31 -11.16
C ASN A 525 -11.72 -17.48 -10.02
N GLY A 526 -12.25 -17.60 -8.78
CA GLY A 526 -11.78 -16.80 -7.63
C GLY A 526 -10.57 -17.38 -6.89
N ASP A 527 -10.10 -18.55 -7.31
CA ASP A 527 -9.13 -19.40 -6.64
C ASP A 527 -7.83 -19.60 -7.42
N ASP A 528 -7.91 -19.60 -8.75
CA ASP A 528 -6.75 -19.88 -9.62
C ASP A 528 -6.19 -18.60 -10.30
N SER A 529 -6.79 -17.44 -10.00
CA SER A 529 -6.61 -16.17 -10.71
C SER A 529 -5.82 -15.11 -9.93
N ALA A 530 -5.28 -15.46 -8.76
CA ALA A 530 -4.56 -14.51 -7.91
C ALA A 530 -3.32 -13.90 -8.58
N PHE A 531 -2.81 -14.53 -9.64
CA PHE A 531 -1.59 -14.15 -10.35
C PHE A 531 -1.80 -13.43 -11.67
N TYR A 532 -3.03 -13.39 -12.22
CA TYR A 532 -3.27 -12.64 -13.44
C TYR A 532 -2.86 -11.19 -13.25
N THR A 533 -2.17 -10.62 -14.22
CA THR A 533 -1.90 -9.19 -14.21
C THR A 533 -3.14 -8.41 -14.66
N PRO A 534 -3.30 -7.15 -14.21
CA PRO A 534 -4.29 -6.23 -14.80
C PRO A 534 -4.15 -6.14 -16.32
N GLU A 535 -2.92 -6.21 -16.84
CA GLU A 535 -2.57 -6.16 -18.26
C GLU A 535 -3.14 -7.37 -19.01
N THR A 536 -3.03 -8.58 -18.48
CA THR A 536 -3.65 -9.78 -19.07
C THR A 536 -5.17 -9.65 -19.17
N ILE A 537 -5.82 -9.12 -18.13
CA ILE A 537 -7.27 -8.89 -18.14
C ILE A 537 -7.65 -7.84 -19.20
N LYS A 538 -6.91 -6.73 -19.30
CA LYS A 538 -7.10 -5.71 -20.34
C LYS A 538 -6.91 -6.32 -21.74
N LYS A 539 -5.86 -7.11 -21.94
CA LYS A 539 -5.53 -7.72 -23.23
C LYS A 539 -6.63 -8.65 -23.75
N ILE A 540 -7.19 -9.51 -22.89
CA ILE A 540 -8.29 -10.39 -23.33
C ILE A 540 -9.56 -9.59 -23.66
N LEU A 541 -9.86 -8.52 -22.90
CA LEU A 541 -10.99 -7.63 -23.17
C LEU A 541 -10.82 -6.88 -24.50
N GLU A 542 -9.61 -6.39 -24.80
CA GLU A 542 -9.24 -5.79 -26.08
C GLU A 542 -9.45 -6.77 -27.24
N ILE A 543 -8.85 -7.97 -27.15
CA ILE A 543 -8.95 -9.01 -28.18
C ILE A 543 -10.42 -9.35 -28.46
N HIS A 544 -11.23 -9.48 -27.40
CA HIS A 544 -12.65 -9.77 -27.53
C HIS A 544 -13.41 -8.65 -28.26
N THR A 545 -13.18 -7.41 -27.84
CA THR A 545 -13.91 -6.24 -28.30
C THR A 545 -13.51 -5.83 -29.72
N GLU A 546 -12.21 -5.67 -29.98
CA GLU A 546 -11.67 -5.25 -31.28
C GLU A 546 -12.01 -6.25 -32.38
N ARG A 547 -11.91 -7.56 -32.05
CA ARG A 547 -12.20 -8.62 -33.01
C ARG A 547 -13.68 -9.02 -33.06
N LYS A 548 -14.55 -8.34 -32.30
CA LYS A 548 -16.02 -8.56 -32.24
C LYS A 548 -16.39 -10.04 -32.04
N ARG A 549 -15.76 -10.70 -31.07
CA ARG A 549 -15.95 -12.14 -30.81
C ARG A 549 -17.17 -12.35 -29.92
N LYS A 550 -17.80 -13.53 -30.05
CA LYS A 550 -18.87 -13.94 -29.13
C LYS A 550 -18.33 -14.56 -27.85
N LEU A 551 -17.17 -15.21 -27.96
CA LEU A 551 -16.47 -15.86 -26.87
C LEU A 551 -14.96 -15.68 -27.09
N THR A 552 -14.26 -15.23 -26.05
CA THR A 552 -12.81 -15.26 -25.95
C THR A 552 -12.44 -15.94 -24.64
N PHE A 553 -11.41 -16.76 -24.61
CA PHE A 553 -10.92 -17.35 -23.36
C PHE A 553 -9.40 -17.42 -23.33
N VAL A 554 -8.85 -17.62 -22.12
CA VAL A 554 -7.41 -17.76 -21.93
C VAL A 554 -6.99 -19.23 -21.90
N SER A 555 -5.87 -19.50 -22.53
CA SER A 555 -5.20 -20.81 -22.56
C SER A 555 -3.78 -20.66 -22.06
N LEU A 556 -3.18 -21.77 -21.63
CA LEU A 556 -1.83 -21.78 -21.07
C LEU A 556 -1.13 -23.08 -21.46
N MET A 557 0.18 -23.01 -21.70
CA MET A 557 1.02 -24.19 -21.87
C MET A 557 1.56 -24.64 -20.51
N LYS A 558 1.28 -25.89 -20.13
CA LYS A 558 1.74 -26.49 -18.88
C LYS A 558 2.61 -27.70 -19.14
N GLU A 559 3.79 -27.74 -18.51
CA GLU A 559 4.63 -28.94 -18.50
C GLU A 559 3.93 -30.11 -17.80
N ASN A 560 3.17 -29.82 -16.73
CA ASN A 560 2.32 -30.80 -16.05
C ASN A 560 0.86 -30.34 -16.05
N PRO A 561 0.04 -30.77 -17.02
CA PRO A 561 -1.35 -30.36 -17.15
C PRO A 561 -2.34 -31.15 -16.27
N THR A 562 -1.84 -32.05 -15.40
CA THR A 562 -2.67 -32.95 -14.59
C THR A 562 -3.74 -32.20 -13.80
N GLY A 563 -5.01 -32.57 -14.03
CA GLY A 563 -6.15 -32.04 -13.30
C GLY A 563 -6.80 -30.80 -13.92
N LEU A 564 -6.36 -30.38 -15.12
CA LEU A 564 -6.88 -29.22 -15.85
C LEU A 564 -7.63 -29.62 -17.11
N GLY A 565 -8.51 -28.75 -17.63
CA GLY A 565 -9.16 -29.00 -18.91
C GLY A 565 -8.18 -28.86 -20.08
N ARG A 566 -8.27 -29.72 -21.10
CA ARG A 566 -7.40 -29.72 -22.29
C ARG A 566 -8.03 -28.92 -23.42
N VAL A 567 -7.25 -28.03 -24.04
CA VAL A 567 -7.65 -27.30 -25.25
C VAL A 567 -7.23 -28.12 -26.47
N ILE A 568 -8.20 -28.60 -27.22
CA ILE A 568 -7.95 -29.43 -28.40
C ILE A 568 -8.13 -28.58 -29.64
N ARG A 569 -7.07 -28.48 -30.44
CA ARG A 569 -7.07 -27.76 -31.71
C ARG A 569 -7.16 -28.72 -32.88
N ARG A 570 -7.83 -28.27 -33.93
CA ARG A 570 -7.83 -28.88 -35.26
C ARG A 570 -6.48 -28.61 -35.95
N PRO A 571 -6.15 -29.34 -37.03
CA PRO A 571 -4.92 -29.10 -37.80
C PRO A 571 -4.77 -27.68 -38.36
N ASP A 572 -5.88 -26.97 -38.59
CA ASP A 572 -5.89 -25.57 -39.02
C ASP A 572 -5.64 -24.55 -37.88
N GLY A 573 -5.37 -25.04 -36.67
CA GLY A 573 -5.10 -24.23 -35.47
C GLY A 573 -6.36 -23.70 -34.76
N LEU A 574 -7.56 -23.90 -35.34
CA LEU A 574 -8.82 -23.53 -34.71
C LEU A 574 -9.22 -24.55 -33.64
N ILE A 575 -10.06 -24.14 -32.70
CA ILE A 575 -10.44 -24.98 -31.58
C ILE A 575 -11.47 -26.01 -32.02
N ALA A 576 -11.21 -27.27 -31.68
CA ALA A 576 -12.13 -28.37 -31.86
C ALA A 576 -13.08 -28.51 -30.65
N LYS A 577 -12.52 -28.51 -29.43
CA LYS A 577 -13.26 -28.57 -28.16
C LYS A 577 -12.35 -28.28 -26.97
N ILE A 578 -12.94 -28.04 -25.81
CA ILE A 578 -12.26 -28.16 -24.52
C ILE A 578 -12.88 -29.34 -23.78
N VAL A 579 -12.04 -30.17 -23.18
CA VAL A 579 -12.48 -31.33 -22.39
C VAL A 579 -11.90 -31.25 -20.98
N GLU A 580 -12.73 -31.44 -19.96
CA GLU A 580 -12.27 -31.54 -18.57
C GLU A 580 -11.41 -32.80 -18.38
N GLU A 581 -10.39 -32.76 -17.51
CA GLU A 581 -9.48 -33.91 -17.27
C GLU A 581 -10.22 -35.24 -17.01
N LYS A 582 -11.33 -35.16 -16.28
CA LYS A 582 -12.15 -36.32 -15.91
C LYS A 582 -12.80 -37.00 -17.11
N ASP A 583 -13.12 -36.20 -18.13
CA ASP A 583 -13.83 -36.63 -19.33
C ASP A 583 -12.85 -36.85 -20.52
N ALA A 584 -11.57 -36.54 -20.34
CA ALA A 584 -10.54 -36.65 -21.37
C ALA A 584 -10.09 -38.11 -21.60
N THR A 585 -9.80 -38.46 -22.85
CA THR A 585 -9.13 -39.73 -23.22
C THR A 585 -7.65 -39.70 -22.83
N ASP A 586 -6.99 -40.86 -22.81
CA ASP A 586 -5.56 -40.94 -22.47
C ASP A 586 -4.67 -40.16 -23.44
N GLU A 587 -5.04 -40.05 -24.72
CA GLU A 587 -4.31 -39.22 -25.69
C GLU A 587 -4.57 -37.72 -25.46
N GLU A 588 -5.81 -37.33 -25.16
CA GLU A 588 -6.12 -35.93 -24.85
C GLU A 588 -5.40 -35.47 -23.57
N ARG A 589 -5.25 -36.34 -22.57
CA ARG A 589 -4.52 -36.03 -21.33
C ARG A 589 -3.05 -35.67 -21.56
N LYS A 590 -2.43 -36.08 -22.66
CA LYS A 590 -1.05 -35.75 -23.04
C LYS A 590 -0.89 -34.34 -23.63
N ILE A 591 -1.99 -33.65 -23.94
CA ILE A 591 -1.95 -32.29 -24.48
C ILE A 591 -1.51 -31.32 -23.37
N ASN A 592 -0.54 -30.45 -23.66
CA ASN A 592 0.00 -29.49 -22.70
C ASN A 592 -0.76 -28.15 -22.67
N GLU A 593 -1.54 -27.86 -23.71
CA GLU A 593 -2.40 -26.66 -23.73
C GLU A 593 -3.64 -26.89 -22.87
N VAL A 594 -3.79 -26.05 -21.84
CA VAL A 594 -4.86 -26.15 -20.86
C VAL A 594 -5.73 -24.91 -20.84
N ASN A 595 -6.97 -25.11 -20.39
CA ASN A 595 -7.92 -24.07 -20.10
C ASN A 595 -7.75 -23.57 -18.66
N ASP A 596 -7.64 -22.26 -18.48
CA ASP A 596 -7.31 -21.65 -17.19
C ASP A 596 -8.54 -21.11 -16.43
N GLY A 597 -9.70 -21.11 -17.10
CA GLY A 597 -10.97 -20.69 -16.53
C GLY A 597 -11.28 -19.19 -16.60
N LEU A 598 -10.56 -18.40 -17.40
CA LEU A 598 -10.87 -17.00 -17.70
C LEU A 598 -11.56 -16.86 -19.07
N TYR A 599 -12.76 -16.31 -19.08
CA TYR A 599 -13.59 -16.15 -20.27
C TYR A 599 -14.15 -14.74 -20.40
N VAL A 600 -14.33 -14.29 -21.63
CA VAL A 600 -15.01 -13.05 -21.99
C VAL A 600 -16.07 -13.36 -23.04
N PHE A 601 -17.29 -12.93 -22.78
CA PHE A 601 -18.46 -13.18 -23.62
C PHE A 601 -19.11 -11.87 -24.05
N ASP A 602 -19.70 -11.90 -25.25
CA ASP A 602 -20.77 -10.97 -25.61
C ASP A 602 -21.95 -11.26 -24.68
N LYS A 603 -22.39 -10.24 -23.92
CA LYS A 603 -23.38 -10.43 -22.85
C LYS A 603 -24.71 -10.96 -23.39
N LYS A 604 -25.14 -10.48 -24.57
CA LYS A 604 -26.39 -10.94 -25.18
C LYS A 604 -26.26 -12.39 -25.60
N TRP A 605 -25.17 -12.75 -26.26
CA TRP A 605 -24.91 -14.12 -26.68
C TRP A 605 -24.88 -15.08 -25.48
N PHE A 606 -24.20 -14.69 -24.39
CA PHE A 606 -24.15 -15.47 -23.16
C PHE A 606 -25.56 -15.74 -22.60
N SER A 607 -26.40 -14.70 -22.52
CA SER A 607 -27.77 -14.81 -22.00
C SER A 607 -28.63 -15.82 -22.75
N HIS A 608 -28.48 -15.92 -24.08
CA HIS A 608 -29.27 -16.84 -24.91
C HIS A 608 -28.76 -18.28 -24.84
N ASN A 609 -27.47 -18.48 -24.59
CA ASN A 609 -26.84 -19.79 -24.67
C ASN A 609 -26.60 -20.47 -23.32
N ILE A 610 -26.45 -19.71 -22.23
CA ILE A 610 -26.24 -20.27 -20.89
C ILE A 610 -27.41 -21.16 -20.42
N GLU A 611 -28.62 -20.88 -20.90
CA GLU A 611 -29.82 -21.69 -20.62
C GLU A 611 -29.82 -23.05 -21.35
N LYS A 612 -28.98 -23.21 -22.39
CA LYS A 612 -28.89 -24.43 -23.21
C LYS A 612 -27.84 -25.42 -22.69
N VAL A 613 -27.05 -25.05 -21.68
CA VAL A 613 -26.03 -25.93 -21.10
C VAL A 613 -26.71 -27.08 -20.36
N ASN A 614 -26.33 -28.30 -20.70
CA ASN A 614 -26.89 -29.52 -20.10
C ASN A 614 -25.98 -30.05 -18.99
N LYS A 615 -26.50 -30.98 -18.18
CA LYS A 615 -25.69 -31.67 -17.17
C LYS A 615 -24.72 -32.64 -17.86
N SER A 616 -23.49 -32.69 -17.36
CA SER A 616 -22.52 -33.71 -17.72
C SER A 616 -22.92 -35.10 -17.19
N ALA A 617 -22.18 -36.14 -17.58
CA ALA A 617 -22.33 -37.50 -17.04
C ALA A 617 -22.20 -37.55 -15.50
N HIS A 618 -21.54 -36.55 -14.90
CA HIS A 618 -21.34 -36.40 -13.46
C HIS A 618 -22.38 -35.48 -12.78
N GLY A 619 -23.37 -34.99 -13.53
CA GLY A 619 -24.49 -34.20 -13.00
C GLY A 619 -24.19 -32.72 -12.78
N GLU A 620 -23.04 -32.22 -13.22
CA GLU A 620 -22.60 -30.81 -13.12
C GLU A 620 -22.84 -30.07 -14.44
N TYR A 621 -23.05 -28.75 -14.40
CA TYR A 621 -23.10 -27.91 -15.60
C TYR A 621 -21.75 -27.25 -15.84
N TYR A 622 -21.10 -27.51 -16.98
CA TYR A 622 -19.76 -27.01 -17.26
C TYR A 622 -19.76 -25.79 -18.18
N LEU A 623 -19.05 -24.73 -17.77
CA LEU A 623 -18.97 -23.49 -18.54
C LEU A 623 -18.29 -23.70 -19.91
N VAL A 624 -17.40 -24.69 -20.01
CA VAL A 624 -16.73 -25.08 -21.26
C VAL A 624 -17.71 -25.57 -22.34
N ASP A 625 -18.92 -26.02 -21.98
CA ASP A 625 -19.94 -26.43 -22.94
C ASP A 625 -20.41 -25.26 -23.83
N LEU A 626 -20.25 -24.01 -23.38
CA LEU A 626 -20.49 -22.84 -24.22
C LEU A 626 -19.54 -22.75 -25.41
N ILE A 627 -18.32 -23.28 -25.29
CA ILE A 627 -17.37 -23.33 -26.41
C ILE A 627 -17.88 -24.30 -27.47
N LYS A 628 -18.36 -25.47 -27.06
CA LYS A 628 -18.99 -26.43 -27.97
C LYS A 628 -20.18 -25.80 -28.68
N LEU A 629 -21.07 -25.13 -27.93
CA LEU A 629 -22.23 -24.43 -28.50
C LEU A 629 -21.83 -23.33 -29.50
N ALA A 630 -20.77 -22.57 -29.22
CA ALA A 630 -20.26 -21.57 -30.15
C ALA A 630 -19.71 -22.21 -31.44
N ILE A 631 -19.00 -23.34 -31.33
CA ILE A 631 -18.50 -24.09 -32.50
C ILE A 631 -19.67 -24.62 -33.33
N ASP A 632 -20.65 -25.25 -32.69
CA ASP A 632 -21.83 -25.82 -33.35
C ASP A 632 -22.66 -24.74 -34.07
N GLN A 633 -22.66 -23.50 -33.55
CA GLN A 633 -23.35 -22.35 -34.14
C GLN A 633 -22.51 -21.62 -35.22
N GLY A 634 -21.25 -21.99 -35.41
CA GLY A 634 -20.33 -21.29 -36.33
C GLY A 634 -19.90 -19.91 -35.82
N ASP A 635 -19.98 -19.67 -34.51
CA ASP A 635 -19.64 -18.38 -33.92
C ASP A 635 -18.14 -18.12 -33.94
N ARG A 636 -17.81 -16.84 -34.10
CA ARG A 636 -16.43 -16.36 -34.10
C ARG A 636 -15.89 -16.25 -32.68
N MET A 637 -14.91 -17.10 -32.37
CA MET A 637 -14.19 -17.11 -31.10
C MET A 637 -12.77 -16.55 -31.21
N ALA A 638 -12.13 -16.27 -30.08
CA ALA A 638 -10.70 -16.04 -29.99
C ALA A 638 -10.09 -16.74 -28.77
N THR A 639 -8.77 -16.94 -28.82
CA THR A 639 -7.97 -17.34 -27.67
C THR A 639 -6.90 -16.30 -27.40
N TYR A 640 -6.56 -16.15 -26.12
CA TYR A 640 -5.32 -15.52 -25.68
C TYR A 640 -4.51 -16.59 -24.96
N THR A 641 -3.34 -16.95 -25.49
CA THR A 641 -2.45 -17.89 -24.81
C THR A 641 -1.51 -17.09 -23.93
N LEU A 642 -1.47 -17.39 -22.64
CA LEU A 642 -0.58 -16.70 -21.71
C LEU A 642 0.88 -16.85 -22.17
N PRO A 643 1.67 -15.76 -22.11
CA PRO A 643 3.05 -15.79 -22.57
C PRO A 643 3.95 -16.66 -21.68
N ASN A 644 3.58 -16.81 -20.40
CA ASN A 644 4.28 -17.63 -19.43
C ASN A 644 3.31 -18.14 -18.36
N ASP A 645 3.80 -19.08 -17.54
CA ASP A 645 3.06 -19.69 -16.45
C ASP A 645 3.09 -18.85 -15.15
N ASP A 646 3.78 -17.71 -15.13
CA ASP A 646 3.88 -16.88 -13.93
C ASP A 646 2.58 -16.13 -13.61
N GLU A 647 1.72 -15.92 -14.61
CA GLU A 647 0.45 -15.21 -14.46
C GLU A 647 -0.72 -16.11 -14.03
N TRP A 648 -0.50 -17.40 -13.82
CA TRP A 648 -1.54 -18.32 -13.39
C TRP A 648 -1.04 -19.34 -12.36
N GLN A 649 -1.91 -19.76 -11.44
CA GLN A 649 -1.63 -20.91 -10.59
C GLN A 649 -2.93 -21.49 -10.05
N GLY A 650 -3.21 -22.75 -10.39
CA GLY A 650 -4.30 -23.49 -9.79
C GLY A 650 -4.04 -23.80 -8.32
N ILE A 651 -4.88 -23.31 -7.41
CA ILE A 651 -4.72 -23.53 -5.97
C ILE A 651 -5.88 -24.38 -5.46
N ASN A 652 -5.64 -25.69 -5.37
CA ASN A 652 -6.65 -26.67 -4.98
C ASN A 652 -6.28 -27.47 -3.71
N THR A 653 -5.01 -27.44 -3.32
CA THR A 653 -4.44 -28.22 -2.22
C THR A 653 -3.60 -27.32 -1.29
N PRO A 654 -3.32 -27.74 -0.03
CA PRO A 654 -2.40 -27.02 0.84
C PRO A 654 -0.99 -26.87 0.24
N GLU A 655 -0.51 -27.87 -0.50
CA GLU A 655 0.79 -27.85 -1.15
C GLU A 655 0.86 -26.77 -2.23
N GLN A 656 -0.16 -26.67 -3.07
CA GLN A 656 -0.30 -25.59 -4.06
C GLN A 656 -0.45 -24.21 -3.41
N LEU A 657 -1.12 -24.12 -2.26
CA LEU A 657 -1.20 -22.85 -1.52
C LEU A 657 0.18 -22.43 -0.98
N ALA A 658 0.99 -23.38 -0.50
CA ALA A 658 2.35 -23.10 -0.06
C ALA A 658 3.24 -22.64 -1.23
N GLU A 659 3.07 -23.26 -2.40
CA GLU A 659 3.74 -22.84 -3.63
C GLU A 659 3.31 -21.43 -4.07
N ALA A 660 2.01 -21.14 -4.04
CA ALA A 660 1.49 -19.80 -4.33
C ALA A 660 2.06 -18.73 -3.38
N ASN A 661 2.25 -19.08 -2.10
CA ASN A 661 2.94 -18.20 -1.16
C ASN A 661 4.41 -17.97 -1.58
N ARG A 662 5.16 -19.01 -1.94
CA ARG A 662 6.55 -18.85 -2.43
C ARG A 662 6.62 -17.96 -3.68
N LYS A 663 5.74 -18.20 -4.65
CA LYS A 663 5.63 -17.42 -5.89
C LYS A 663 5.32 -15.95 -5.60
N MET A 664 4.35 -15.68 -4.72
CA MET A 664 4.00 -14.31 -4.33
C MET A 664 5.11 -13.63 -3.53
N ILE A 665 5.80 -14.34 -2.63
CA ILE A 665 6.95 -13.79 -1.89
C ILE A 665 8.05 -13.32 -2.86
N ALA A 666 8.37 -14.13 -3.87
CA ALA A 666 9.34 -13.75 -4.90
C ALA A 666 8.89 -12.47 -5.63
N LYS A 667 7.61 -12.37 -5.99
CA LYS A 667 7.02 -11.18 -6.62
C LYS A 667 7.07 -9.95 -5.72
N LEU A 668 6.82 -10.09 -4.42
CA LEU A 668 6.88 -8.98 -3.46
C LEU A 668 8.32 -8.51 -3.27
N ASN A 669 9.29 -9.42 -3.18
CA ASN A 669 10.71 -9.08 -3.02
C ASN A 669 11.32 -8.44 -4.27
N ASN A 670 10.85 -8.77 -5.48
CA ASN A 670 11.33 -8.15 -6.71
C ASN A 670 10.78 -6.73 -6.93
N ASN A 671 9.70 -6.36 -6.21
CA ASN A 671 9.09 -5.02 -6.25
C ASN A 671 9.53 -4.13 -5.09
N GLN A 672 10.42 -4.63 -4.21
CA GLN A 672 11.09 -3.89 -3.13
C GLN A 672 12.51 -3.56 -3.55
#